data_AF-A0A126QSI2-F1
#
_entry.id   AF-A0A126QSI2-F1
#
_cell.length_a   1.000
_cell.length_b   1.000
_cell.length_c   1.000
_cell.angle_alpha   90.00
_cell.angle_beta   90.00
_cell.angle_gamma   90.00
#
_symmetry.space_group_name_H-M   'P 1'
#
loop_
_entity.id
_entity.type
_entity.pdbx_description
1 polymer ?
#
loop_
_entity_poly.entity_id
_entity_poly.type
_entity_poly.pdbx_seq_one_letter_code
_entity_poly.pdbx_strand_id
1 'polypeptide(L)'
;MKTKPRKIIGWSVLAVAVTVLWALAPAWTATPPAGEAEPVAKSRKDLTPRPESWSPVDQVKAEELARKEHPYVDKVLMEDLPLRQQRLRKLGIGPKDMKQSYILLDSEFVDTFDRKYEPVRFMHAKHSAALNGDCASCHHYRPEDPEAAEIVACRSCHQDAFSEKDPERIGLKAAYHMQCMDCHEQMKQGPVSCEGCHAKRPVDHKELVKLPDNPSPQEVTRECLRCHEQAGEDMLTTAHWLWRGPSPYTVEHRKSVLSGKGTTTLNNFCLSVLSNESRCTSCHAGYGWKDNTFDFSNKENMDCLVCHDTTGSYRKAPPAAGMPDPKVDMVFVAQNVGPSSRQTCGVCHFAGGGGDAVKHADMSAELNWPDRNCDIHMGGYDFSCTECHETRNHKISGRSTSVPVAEGSRACEDCHTSKPHYGESLLDHHLNMHCETVACNACHSPIYSKCAATKTWWDWSTAGDKKREVRKDKYGKPDYNWMKGDFRWKEAAKPVYAWYNGFMERRLLGDPINPEAKGFLPGEQPTPEQKAAMVVTDITRPVGALDDPHSKITPFKIMAGIQPADAKHRYLLVPHLFPYGKEDTSAFWKGTDWQAAFKEGMAKANLPYSGEYMWVATNMYWRIEHEVMPKEHALSCVQCHESLKGERTCDRCHQDSREVKFRELVEQGADFELLKMMGRDVDDLIGSTDYIDFRKLGYKGDPIVYGGRFKKLPLGYGLTKK
;
A
#
# COMPACT_ATOMS: atom_id res chain seq x y z
N MET A 1 -64.97 15.33 -68.69
CA MET A 1 -65.07 16.80 -68.52
C MET A 1 -63.73 17.33 -68.06
N LYS A 2 -63.28 18.40 -68.73
CA LYS A 2 -62.24 19.41 -68.39
C LYS A 2 -61.84 19.38 -66.89
N THR A 3 -60.58 19.35 -66.48
CA THR A 3 -59.49 20.28 -66.83
C THR A 3 -58.11 19.70 -66.47
N LYS A 4 -57.13 20.01 -67.34
CA LYS A 4 -55.67 19.90 -67.20
C LYS A 4 -55.11 21.09 -66.36
N PRO A 5 -53.78 21.39 -66.33
CA PRO A 5 -52.66 20.69 -65.69
C PRO A 5 -51.70 21.69 -64.97
N ARG A 6 -50.59 21.22 -64.41
CA ARG A 6 -49.21 21.67 -64.75
C ARG A 6 -48.23 20.79 -63.97
N LYS A 7 -47.52 19.85 -64.64
CA LYS A 7 -46.26 20.06 -65.40
C LYS A 7 -45.10 20.40 -64.44
N ILE A 8 -43.94 19.75 -64.45
CA ILE A 8 -43.39 18.69 -65.31
C ILE A 8 -41.99 18.31 -64.75
N ILE A 9 -41.58 17.04 -64.93
CA ILE A 9 -40.20 16.51 -65.11
C ILE A 9 -39.24 16.58 -63.89
N GLY A 10 -38.46 15.55 -63.53
CA GLY A 10 -38.19 14.23 -64.12
C GLY A 10 -37.63 13.32 -63.03
N TRP A 11 -37.97 12.02 -63.01
CA TRP A 11 -37.18 10.93 -63.62
C TRP A 11 -35.72 10.91 -63.13
N SER A 12 -35.14 9.84 -62.60
CA SER A 12 -35.57 8.45 -62.52
C SER A 12 -34.51 7.63 -61.76
N VAL A 13 -35.00 6.60 -61.07
CA VAL A 13 -34.45 5.24 -61.04
C VAL A 13 -33.12 5.00 -60.29
N LEU A 14 -33.31 4.49 -59.08
CA LEU A 14 -32.60 3.42 -58.40
C LEU A 14 -32.04 2.32 -59.35
N ALA A 15 -30.76 1.96 -59.21
CA ALA A 15 -30.33 0.56 -58.94
C ALA A 15 -28.80 0.37 -58.93
N VAL A 16 -28.30 -0.04 -57.76
CA VAL A 16 -27.28 -1.07 -57.46
C VAL A 16 -25.84 -0.89 -57.99
N ALA A 17 -24.88 -0.76 -57.06
CA ALA A 17 -23.63 -1.55 -57.07
C ALA A 17 -22.89 -1.49 -55.72
N VAL A 18 -22.38 -2.66 -55.33
CA VAL A 18 -21.58 -3.03 -54.14
C VAL A 18 -20.22 -2.32 -54.10
N THR A 19 -19.72 -1.93 -52.93
CA THR A 19 -18.27 -1.82 -52.65
C THR A 19 -17.92 -1.94 -51.15
N VAL A 20 -17.17 -3.01 -50.85
CA VAL A 20 -16.04 -3.15 -49.90
C VAL A 20 -15.93 -2.14 -48.74
N LEU A 21 -16.15 -2.61 -47.50
CA LEU A 21 -15.70 -1.93 -46.28
C LEU A 21 -14.38 -2.55 -45.81
N TRP A 22 -13.29 -1.85 -46.15
CA TRP A 22 -11.93 -2.07 -45.68
C TRP A 22 -11.72 -1.41 -44.31
N ALA A 23 -10.73 -1.93 -43.59
CA ALA A 23 -10.31 -1.57 -42.25
C ALA A 23 -9.99 -0.08 -42.03
N LEU A 24 -10.35 0.44 -40.85
CA LEU A 24 -9.78 1.67 -40.30
C LEU A 24 -9.01 1.36 -39.01
N ALA A 25 -7.71 1.16 -39.18
CA ALA A 25 -6.73 1.43 -38.14
C ALA A 25 -6.60 2.97 -37.98
N PRO A 26 -6.36 3.51 -36.77
CA PRO A 26 -6.05 4.92 -36.64
C PRO A 26 -4.66 5.19 -37.22
N ALA A 27 -4.63 5.81 -38.39
CA ALA A 27 -3.42 6.36 -38.98
C ALA A 27 -2.86 7.44 -38.06
N TRP A 28 -1.59 7.26 -37.67
CA TRP A 28 -0.81 8.25 -36.97
C TRP A 28 -0.55 9.42 -37.93
N THR A 29 -1.19 10.56 -37.69
CA THR A 29 -0.89 11.79 -38.41
C THR A 29 0.44 12.38 -37.93
N ALA A 30 1.23 12.83 -38.89
CA ALA A 30 2.50 13.51 -38.69
C ALA A 30 2.29 14.86 -37.99
N THR A 31 3.18 15.19 -37.05
CA THR A 31 3.34 16.55 -36.55
C THR A 31 4.08 17.38 -37.61
N PRO A 32 3.55 18.53 -38.07
CA PRO A 32 4.27 19.46 -38.92
C PRO A 32 5.36 20.21 -38.12
N PRO A 33 6.32 20.87 -38.79
CA PRO A 33 7.35 21.65 -38.11
C PRO A 33 6.74 22.86 -37.39
N ALA A 34 7.41 23.32 -36.34
CA ALA A 34 6.99 24.35 -35.38
C ALA A 34 6.38 25.60 -36.02
N GLY A 35 5.05 25.57 -36.20
CA GLY A 35 4.17 26.72 -36.12
C GLY A 35 3.45 26.65 -34.78
N GLU A 36 3.18 27.80 -34.16
CA GLU A 36 2.50 27.90 -32.86
C GLU A 36 1.26 26.99 -32.85
N ALA A 37 1.35 25.90 -32.09
CA ALA A 37 0.22 25.01 -31.88
C ALA A 37 -0.89 25.82 -31.22
N GLU A 38 -2.12 25.70 -31.72
CA GLU A 38 -3.29 26.31 -31.08
C GLU A 38 -3.27 25.99 -29.57
N PRO A 39 -3.58 26.97 -28.70
CA PRO A 39 -3.49 26.78 -27.26
C PRO A 39 -4.40 25.62 -26.83
N VAL A 40 -3.78 24.57 -26.29
CA VAL A 40 -4.49 23.40 -25.77
C VAL A 40 -5.37 23.87 -24.60
N ALA A 41 -6.68 23.69 -24.72
CA ALA A 41 -7.62 24.06 -23.67
C ALA A 41 -7.25 23.39 -22.34
N LYS A 42 -7.00 24.22 -21.32
CA LYS A 42 -6.62 23.79 -19.98
C LYS A 42 -7.81 23.16 -19.25
N SER A 43 -7.54 22.13 -18.44
CA SER A 43 -8.51 21.38 -17.67
C SER A 43 -8.20 21.52 -16.19
N ARG A 44 -9.24 21.80 -15.41
CA ARG A 44 -9.23 21.83 -13.93
C ARG A 44 -10.09 20.71 -13.34
N LYS A 45 -10.40 19.69 -14.15
CA LYS A 45 -11.28 18.60 -13.76
C LYS A 45 -10.54 17.69 -12.78
N ASP A 46 -11.13 17.47 -11.61
CA ASP A 46 -10.71 16.41 -10.70
C ASP A 46 -10.90 15.04 -11.39
N LEU A 47 -9.80 14.28 -11.50
CA LEU A 47 -9.73 13.00 -12.16
C LEU A 47 -10.16 11.84 -11.26
N THR A 48 -10.17 12.06 -9.94
CA THR A 48 -10.49 11.05 -8.93
C THR A 48 -11.44 11.62 -7.87
N PRO A 49 -12.59 12.21 -8.28
CA PRO A 49 -13.48 12.89 -7.35
C PRO A 49 -13.97 11.94 -6.27
N ARG A 50 -14.06 12.44 -5.04
CA ARG A 50 -14.64 11.70 -3.92
C ARG A 50 -16.08 11.33 -4.24
N PRO A 51 -16.46 10.04 -4.22
CA PRO A 51 -17.85 9.64 -4.36
C PRO A 51 -18.70 10.26 -3.24
N GLU A 52 -19.88 10.78 -3.57
CA GLU A 52 -20.80 11.37 -2.57
C GLU A 52 -21.22 10.35 -1.49
N SER A 53 -21.27 9.07 -1.85
CA SER A 53 -21.61 7.97 -0.95
C SER A 53 -20.46 7.51 -0.04
N TRP A 54 -19.23 7.96 -0.29
CA TRP A 54 -18.07 7.50 0.47
C TRP A 54 -17.93 8.28 1.78
N SER A 55 -17.69 7.57 2.88
CA SER A 55 -17.45 8.17 4.20
C SER A 55 -16.48 7.32 5.03
N PRO A 56 -15.49 7.93 5.69
CA PRO A 56 -14.63 7.25 6.63
C PRO A 56 -15.33 7.16 7.99
N VAL A 57 -16.18 6.15 8.14
CA VAL A 57 -17.17 6.10 9.24
C VAL A 57 -16.57 6.16 10.65
N ASP A 58 -15.35 5.66 10.85
CA ASP A 58 -14.72 5.70 12.16
C ASP A 58 -14.10 7.08 12.43
N GLN A 59 -13.58 7.75 11.40
CA GLN A 59 -13.14 9.14 11.49
C GLN A 59 -14.29 10.10 11.77
N VAL A 60 -15.42 9.95 11.06
CA VAL A 60 -16.61 10.77 11.30
C VAL A 60 -17.10 10.60 12.75
N LYS A 61 -17.17 9.37 13.26
CA LYS A 61 -17.52 9.12 14.68
C LYS A 61 -16.54 9.75 15.66
N ALA A 62 -15.24 9.76 15.35
CA ALA A 62 -14.23 10.39 16.19
C ALA A 62 -14.40 11.92 16.21
N GLU A 63 -14.74 12.54 15.07
CA GLU A 63 -15.05 13.98 14.97
C GLU A 63 -16.34 14.33 15.72
N GLU A 64 -17.40 13.54 15.58
CA GLU A 64 -18.64 13.69 16.35
C GLU A 64 -18.39 13.60 17.85
N LEU A 65 -17.59 12.62 18.29
CA LEU A 65 -17.19 12.47 19.69
C LEU A 65 -16.37 13.68 20.16
N ALA A 66 -15.48 14.21 19.32
CA ALA A 66 -14.70 15.40 19.64
C ALA A 66 -15.56 16.67 19.73
N ARG A 67 -16.69 16.76 19.02
CA ARG A 67 -17.63 17.89 19.12
C ARG A 67 -18.68 17.76 20.23
N LYS A 68 -18.84 16.55 20.79
CA LYS A 68 -19.82 16.31 21.85
C LYS A 68 -19.52 17.21 23.06
N GLU A 69 -20.56 17.85 23.60
CA GLU A 69 -20.48 18.61 24.85
C GLU A 69 -20.24 17.68 26.05
N HIS A 70 -19.44 18.15 27.00
CA HIS A 70 -19.15 17.45 28.25
C HIS A 70 -19.56 18.33 29.42
N PRO A 71 -20.47 17.87 30.30
CA PRO A 71 -20.85 18.62 31.47
C PRO A 71 -19.63 18.98 32.32
N TYR A 72 -19.62 20.21 32.83
CA TYR A 72 -18.57 20.68 33.70
C TYR A 72 -18.64 19.97 35.05
N VAL A 73 -17.52 19.39 35.48
CA VAL A 73 -17.36 18.79 36.80
C VAL A 73 -16.81 19.86 37.74
N ASP A 74 -17.69 20.39 38.58
CA ASP A 74 -17.35 21.44 39.53
C ASP A 74 -16.40 20.93 40.62
N LYS A 75 -16.78 19.83 41.29
CA LYS A 75 -16.03 19.25 42.41
C LYS A 75 -15.46 17.88 42.07
N VAL A 76 -14.19 17.68 42.43
CA VAL A 76 -13.46 16.43 42.23
C VAL A 76 -12.96 15.86 43.55
N LEU A 77 -12.80 14.55 43.60
CA LEU A 77 -12.15 13.85 44.70
C LEU A 77 -10.75 13.40 44.27
N MET A 78 -9.76 13.83 45.05
CA MET A 78 -8.36 13.45 44.89
C MET A 78 -8.08 12.22 45.75
N GLU A 79 -7.55 11.18 45.12
CA GLU A 79 -7.15 9.93 45.75
C GLU A 79 -5.69 9.66 45.38
N ASP A 80 -4.91 9.10 46.30
CA ASP A 80 -3.56 8.64 45.95
C ASP A 80 -3.64 7.60 44.82
N LEU A 81 -2.72 7.65 43.86
CA LEU A 81 -2.74 6.79 42.68
C LEU A 81 -2.97 5.29 43.00
N PRO A 82 -2.29 4.67 43.98
CA PRO A 82 -2.55 3.26 44.32
C PRO A 82 -3.97 2.98 44.80
N LEU A 83 -4.58 3.94 45.51
CA LEU A 83 -5.97 3.82 45.99
C LEU A 83 -6.96 3.96 44.82
N ARG A 84 -6.72 4.91 43.91
CA ARG A 84 -7.50 5.07 42.68
C ARG A 84 -7.46 3.82 41.82
N GLN A 85 -6.27 3.27 41.60
CA GLN A 85 -6.07 2.00 40.88
C GLN A 85 -6.83 0.85 41.52
N GLN A 86 -6.72 0.69 42.85
CA GLN A 86 -7.44 -0.37 43.56
C GLN A 86 -8.97 -0.20 43.45
N ARG A 87 -9.46 1.04 43.48
CA ARG A 87 -10.88 1.35 43.34
C ARG A 87 -11.41 0.95 41.96
N LEU A 88 -10.76 1.39 40.88
CA LEU A 88 -11.17 1.03 39.52
C LEU A 88 -11.19 -0.49 39.31
N ARG A 89 -10.17 -1.20 39.82
CA ARG A 89 -10.12 -2.67 39.81
C ARG A 89 -11.27 -3.31 40.59
N LYS A 90 -11.61 -2.80 41.77
CA LYS A 90 -12.75 -3.29 42.58
C LYS A 90 -14.10 -3.10 41.87
N LEU A 91 -14.21 -2.02 41.09
CA LEU A 91 -15.40 -1.76 40.25
C LEU A 91 -15.39 -2.55 38.93
N GLY A 92 -14.29 -3.26 38.65
CA GLY A 92 -14.12 -4.03 37.42
C GLY A 92 -13.98 -3.15 36.17
N ILE A 93 -13.62 -1.87 36.33
CA ILE A 93 -13.40 -0.91 35.25
C ILE A 93 -12.01 -1.13 34.67
N GLY A 94 -11.92 -1.30 33.35
CA GLY A 94 -10.64 -1.52 32.67
C GLY A 94 -10.74 -1.46 31.14
N PRO A 95 -9.76 -2.05 30.42
CA PRO A 95 -9.69 -1.99 28.96
C PRO A 95 -10.94 -2.48 28.22
N LYS A 96 -11.67 -3.44 28.79
CA LYS A 96 -12.92 -3.97 28.21
C LYS A 96 -14.04 -2.93 28.12
N ASP A 97 -13.99 -1.88 28.93
CA ASP A 97 -14.99 -0.80 28.97
C ASP A 97 -14.69 0.31 27.96
N MET A 98 -13.54 0.25 27.28
CA MET A 98 -13.17 1.20 26.23
C MET A 98 -14.05 0.99 24.99
N LYS A 99 -14.82 2.02 24.65
CA LYS A 99 -15.71 1.98 23.48
C LYS A 99 -15.01 2.41 22.18
N GLN A 100 -13.93 3.19 22.28
CA GLN A 100 -13.21 3.74 21.13
C GLN A 100 -11.72 3.36 21.20
N SER A 101 -11.22 2.79 20.11
CA SER A 101 -9.79 2.45 19.97
C SER A 101 -8.90 3.68 19.87
N TYR A 102 -9.43 4.78 19.33
CA TYR A 102 -8.77 6.08 19.26
C TYR A 102 -9.81 7.21 19.37
N ILE A 103 -9.34 8.41 19.69
CA ILE A 103 -10.14 9.63 19.76
C ILE A 103 -9.37 10.80 19.13
N LEU A 104 -10.08 11.83 18.67
CA LEU A 104 -9.47 13.09 18.27
C LEU A 104 -9.44 14.04 19.46
N LEU A 105 -8.26 14.55 19.78
CA LEU A 105 -8.08 15.59 20.79
C LEU A 105 -8.37 16.95 20.16
N ASP A 106 -9.64 17.16 19.84
CA ASP A 106 -10.17 18.42 19.33
C ASP A 106 -11.29 18.93 20.24
N SER A 107 -11.33 20.25 20.45
CA SER A 107 -12.38 20.93 21.21
C SER A 107 -12.25 22.45 21.03
N GLU A 108 -13.31 23.19 21.36
CA GLU A 108 -13.28 24.64 21.39
C GLU A 108 -12.23 25.22 22.37
N PHE A 109 -11.85 24.47 23.41
CA PHE A 109 -10.92 24.91 24.46
C PHE A 109 -9.43 24.80 24.10
N VAL A 110 -9.06 24.11 23.01
CA VAL A 110 -7.63 23.90 22.64
C VAL A 110 -7.14 24.80 21.51
N ASP A 111 -8.05 25.37 20.72
CA ASP A 111 -7.75 26.08 19.46
C ASP A 111 -8.23 27.54 19.49
N THR A 112 -7.93 28.25 20.58
CA THR A 112 -8.50 29.56 20.90
C THR A 112 -7.77 30.77 20.32
N PHE A 113 -6.52 30.61 19.85
CA PHE A 113 -5.69 31.75 19.40
C PHE A 113 -5.09 31.60 18.00
N ASP A 114 -4.60 30.41 17.63
CA ASP A 114 -3.89 30.22 16.37
C ASP A 114 -4.01 28.77 15.88
N ARG A 115 -4.64 28.59 14.71
CA ARG A 115 -4.96 27.28 14.11
C ARG A 115 -3.82 26.80 13.22
N LYS A 116 -2.62 26.64 13.80
CA LYS A 116 -1.39 26.24 13.09
C LYS A 116 -1.28 24.74 12.82
N TYR A 117 -1.96 23.94 13.63
CA TYR A 117 -1.79 22.50 13.69
C TYR A 117 -3.14 21.79 13.56
N GLU A 118 -3.12 20.58 13.02
CA GLU A 118 -4.28 19.69 13.05
C GLU A 118 -4.44 19.04 14.43
N PRO A 119 -5.66 18.60 14.79
CA PRO A 119 -5.91 17.86 16.02
C PRO A 119 -5.09 16.55 16.11
N VAL A 120 -4.72 16.18 17.33
CA VAL A 120 -3.98 14.92 17.57
C VAL A 120 -4.94 13.73 17.56
N ARG A 121 -4.60 12.69 16.79
CA ARG A 121 -5.23 11.36 16.92
C ARG A 121 -4.61 10.61 18.10
N PHE A 122 -5.35 10.54 19.21
CA PHE A 122 -4.92 9.81 20.40
C PHE A 122 -5.36 8.35 20.33
N MET A 123 -4.39 7.44 20.17
CA MET A 123 -4.61 5.99 20.15
C MET A 123 -4.87 5.45 21.56
N HIS A 124 -6.09 5.64 22.07
CA HIS A 124 -6.48 5.29 23.43
C HIS A 124 -6.21 3.81 23.78
N ALA A 125 -6.57 2.88 22.87
CA ALA A 125 -6.32 1.46 23.09
C ALA A 125 -4.83 1.11 23.18
N LYS A 126 -3.96 1.79 22.41
CA LYS A 126 -2.51 1.60 22.47
C LYS A 126 -1.98 2.00 23.85
N HIS A 127 -2.37 3.18 24.33
CA HIS A 127 -1.91 3.69 25.62
C HIS A 127 -2.42 2.83 26.78
N SER A 128 -3.69 2.43 26.73
CA SER A 128 -4.27 1.50 27.70
C SER A 128 -3.50 0.17 27.73
N ALA A 129 -3.22 -0.42 26.56
CA ALA A 129 -2.43 -1.65 26.47
C ALA A 129 -0.99 -1.48 26.96
N ALA A 130 -0.33 -0.36 26.63
CA ALA A 130 1.04 -0.06 27.06
C ALA A 130 1.16 0.13 28.58
N LEU A 131 0.10 0.62 29.22
CA LEU A 131 0.01 0.80 30.68
C LEU A 131 -0.62 -0.40 31.40
N ASN A 132 -0.74 -1.56 30.74
CA ASN A 132 -1.37 -2.77 31.29
C ASN A 132 -2.78 -2.51 31.87
N GLY A 133 -3.55 -1.67 31.19
CA GLY A 133 -4.92 -1.32 31.58
C GLY A 133 -5.02 -0.38 32.78
N ASP A 134 -3.93 0.27 33.20
CA ASP A 134 -3.99 1.28 34.26
C ASP A 134 -4.68 2.57 33.79
N CYS A 135 -6.00 2.61 33.94
CA CYS A 135 -6.80 3.79 33.62
C CYS A 135 -6.53 4.97 34.57
N ALA A 136 -6.07 4.74 35.80
CA ALA A 136 -5.87 5.80 36.80
C ALA A 136 -4.65 6.67 36.49
N SER A 137 -3.70 6.17 35.69
CA SER A 137 -2.54 6.94 35.21
C SER A 137 -2.94 8.19 34.44
N CYS A 138 -4.07 8.15 33.71
CA CYS A 138 -4.60 9.31 32.97
C CYS A 138 -5.88 9.87 33.60
N HIS A 139 -6.79 9.00 34.06
CA HIS A 139 -8.01 9.39 34.75
C HIS A 139 -7.76 9.51 36.26
N HIS A 140 -6.92 10.48 36.60
CA HIS A 140 -6.32 10.67 37.92
C HIS A 140 -7.34 10.99 39.03
N TYR A 141 -8.31 11.86 38.75
CA TYR A 141 -9.33 12.32 39.68
C TYR A 141 -10.71 11.91 39.18
N ARG A 142 -11.68 11.87 40.10
CA ARG A 142 -13.07 11.54 39.81
C ARG A 142 -14.02 12.65 40.27
N PRO A 143 -15.22 12.76 39.67
CA PRO A 143 -16.25 13.64 40.20
C PRO A 143 -16.59 13.32 41.68
N GLU A 144 -16.94 14.34 42.46
CA GLU A 144 -17.46 14.17 43.83
C GLU A 144 -18.87 13.57 43.83
N ASP A 145 -19.68 13.89 42.81
CA ASP A 145 -21.02 13.36 42.61
C ASP A 145 -20.99 11.82 42.48
N PRO A 146 -21.63 11.08 43.40
CA PRO A 146 -21.63 9.61 43.36
C PRO A 146 -22.40 9.03 42.16
N GLU A 147 -23.29 9.81 41.52
CA GLU A 147 -24.04 9.38 40.34
C GLU A 147 -23.26 9.58 39.02
N ALA A 148 -22.16 10.34 39.07
CA ALA A 148 -21.32 10.57 37.91
C ALA A 148 -20.43 9.36 37.60
N ALA A 149 -20.01 9.26 36.34
CA ALA A 149 -19.09 8.21 35.93
C ALA A 149 -17.73 8.35 36.65
N GLU A 150 -17.17 7.22 37.10
CA GLU A 150 -15.84 7.16 37.72
C GLU A 150 -14.73 7.68 36.80
N ILE A 151 -14.91 7.52 35.49
CA ILE A 151 -14.00 7.99 34.46
C ILE A 151 -14.75 8.99 33.58
N VAL A 152 -14.20 10.21 33.48
CA VAL A 152 -14.70 11.29 32.64
C VAL A 152 -13.61 11.78 31.68
N ALA A 153 -14.01 12.49 30.62
CA ALA A 153 -13.06 13.09 29.68
C ALA A 153 -12.30 14.24 30.37
N CYS A 154 -11.06 14.49 29.98
CA CYS A 154 -10.27 15.60 30.55
C CYS A 154 -11.02 16.92 30.47
N ARG A 155 -11.74 17.15 29.37
CA ARG A 155 -12.55 18.36 29.13
C ARG A 155 -13.79 18.54 30.01
N SER A 156 -14.20 17.51 30.74
CA SER A 156 -15.23 17.65 31.77
C SER A 156 -14.70 18.46 32.95
N CYS A 157 -13.41 18.34 33.27
CA CYS A 157 -12.77 19.08 34.35
C CYS A 157 -11.97 20.28 33.81
N HIS A 158 -11.12 20.06 32.81
CA HIS A 158 -10.21 21.05 32.22
C HIS A 158 -10.85 21.72 31.00
N GLN A 159 -11.20 23.00 31.10
CA GLN A 159 -11.81 23.75 30.01
C GLN A 159 -10.90 24.91 29.59
N ASP A 160 -11.41 26.15 29.63
CA ASP A 160 -10.64 27.35 29.33
C ASP A 160 -9.39 27.50 30.21
N ALA A 161 -8.34 28.09 29.63
CA ALA A 161 -7.07 28.30 30.33
C ALA A 161 -7.17 29.29 31.50
N PHE A 162 -8.19 30.15 31.50
CA PHE A 162 -8.38 31.21 32.49
C PHE A 162 -9.83 31.17 33.00
N SER A 163 -10.09 30.35 34.01
CA SER A 163 -11.39 30.28 34.69
C SER A 163 -11.35 31.05 36.00
N GLU A 164 -12.21 32.06 36.16
CA GLU A 164 -12.37 32.77 37.45
C GLU A 164 -12.97 31.87 38.54
N LYS A 165 -13.74 30.84 38.14
CA LYS A 165 -14.41 29.92 39.07
C LYS A 165 -13.43 28.93 39.71
N ASP A 166 -12.40 28.52 38.96
CA ASP A 166 -11.43 27.50 39.36
C ASP A 166 -10.01 27.92 38.95
N PRO A 167 -9.44 28.95 39.60
CA PRO A 167 -8.16 29.53 39.17
C PRO A 167 -6.96 28.57 39.32
N GLU A 168 -7.08 27.53 40.15
CA GLU A 168 -6.05 26.51 40.33
C GLU A 168 -6.09 25.41 39.26
N ARG A 169 -7.15 25.37 38.44
CA ARG A 169 -7.34 24.33 37.43
C ARG A 169 -6.74 24.76 36.11
N ILE A 170 -5.75 24.00 35.64
CA ILE A 170 -5.13 24.25 34.33
C ILE A 170 -6.12 24.01 33.19
N GLY A 171 -6.00 24.80 32.13
CA GLY A 171 -6.80 24.64 30.92
C GLY A 171 -6.51 23.34 30.16
N LEU A 172 -7.43 22.94 29.29
CA LEU A 172 -7.39 21.65 28.58
C LEU A 172 -6.12 21.44 27.78
N LYS A 173 -5.67 22.47 27.06
CA LYS A 173 -4.43 22.40 26.25
C LYS A 173 -3.21 22.10 27.11
N ALA A 174 -3.10 22.73 28.28
CA ALA A 174 -2.02 22.48 29.22
C ALA A 174 -2.13 21.09 29.83
N ALA A 175 -3.34 20.66 30.20
CA ALA A 175 -3.58 19.32 30.74
C ALA A 175 -3.12 18.21 29.77
N TYR A 176 -3.46 18.33 28.49
CA TYR A 176 -2.98 17.37 27.47
C TYR A 176 -1.46 17.37 27.33
N HIS A 177 -0.83 18.55 27.19
CA HIS A 177 0.61 18.62 27.00
C HIS A 177 1.37 18.11 28.23
N MET A 178 1.01 18.52 29.44
CA MET A 178 1.66 18.05 30.66
C MET A 178 1.50 16.53 30.81
N GLN A 179 0.26 16.02 30.74
CA GLN A 179 0.03 14.59 30.95
C GLN A 179 0.74 13.71 29.91
N CYS A 180 0.68 14.08 28.63
CA CYS A 180 1.24 13.27 27.56
C CYS A 180 2.76 13.45 27.47
N MET A 181 3.28 14.68 27.45
CA MET A 181 4.70 14.94 27.27
C MET A 181 5.50 14.51 28.49
N ASP A 182 5.05 14.79 29.72
CA ASP A 182 5.77 14.38 30.92
C ASP A 182 5.87 12.85 30.99
N CYS A 183 4.78 12.14 30.68
CA CYS A 183 4.78 10.68 30.61
C CYS A 183 5.75 10.17 29.52
N HIS A 184 5.72 10.77 28.33
CA HIS A 184 6.62 10.40 27.24
C HIS A 184 8.10 10.65 27.59
N GLU A 185 8.41 11.75 28.27
CA GLU A 185 9.76 12.07 28.74
C GLU A 185 10.23 11.10 29.83
N GLN A 186 9.38 10.83 30.83
CA GLN A 186 9.69 9.92 31.93
C GLN A 186 9.90 8.49 31.44
N MET A 187 9.03 8.01 30.55
CA MET A 187 9.13 6.67 29.96
C MET A 187 10.17 6.60 28.84
N LYS A 188 10.66 7.74 28.36
CA LYS A 188 11.51 7.88 27.16
C LYS A 188 10.88 7.21 25.94
N GLN A 189 9.57 7.35 25.80
CA GLN A 189 8.75 6.69 24.79
C GLN A 189 7.67 7.65 24.29
N GLY A 190 7.51 7.75 22.97
CA GLY A 190 6.53 8.66 22.36
C GLY A 190 7.09 10.06 22.03
N PRO A 191 6.33 10.85 21.27
CA PRO A 191 6.75 12.18 20.83
C PRO A 191 6.63 13.25 21.94
N VAL A 192 7.59 14.19 21.97
CA VAL A 192 7.58 15.36 22.86
C VAL A 192 7.70 16.69 22.10
N SER A 193 7.80 16.64 20.76
CA SER A 193 7.83 17.83 19.91
C SER A 193 6.44 18.12 19.33
N CYS A 194 6.18 19.37 18.96
CA CYS A 194 4.91 19.78 18.35
C CYS A 194 4.57 18.93 17.12
N GLU A 195 5.53 18.81 16.19
CA GLU A 195 5.38 18.04 14.95
C GLU A 195 5.39 16.52 15.17
N GLY A 196 5.81 16.05 16.35
CA GLY A 196 5.72 14.64 16.71
C GLY A 196 4.29 14.21 17.04
N CYS A 197 3.44 15.16 17.49
CA CYS A 197 2.04 14.91 17.81
C CYS A 197 1.08 15.48 16.77
N HIS A 198 1.42 16.64 16.19
CA HIS A 198 0.55 17.41 15.33
C HIS A 198 1.05 17.49 13.89
N ALA A 199 0.14 17.32 12.93
CA ALA A 199 0.40 17.74 11.55
C ALA A 199 0.30 19.27 11.44
N LYS A 200 1.19 19.89 10.66
CA LYS A 200 1.12 21.33 10.37
C LYS A 200 0.04 21.60 9.32
N ARG A 201 -0.71 22.69 9.51
CA ARG A 201 -1.64 23.19 8.49
C ARG A 201 -0.86 23.90 7.37
N PRO A 202 -1.19 23.65 6.09
CA PRO A 202 -0.54 24.32 4.97
C PRO A 202 -0.90 25.81 4.94
N VAL A 203 0.01 26.63 4.42
CA VAL A 203 -0.28 28.03 4.07
C VAL A 203 -1.00 28.09 2.72
N ASP A 204 -1.83 29.12 2.51
CA ASP A 204 -2.48 29.34 1.21
C ASP A 204 -1.47 29.88 0.19
N HIS A 205 -1.33 29.17 -0.93
CA HIS A 205 -0.36 29.48 -1.98
C HIS A 205 -0.91 30.39 -3.08
N LYS A 206 -2.23 30.66 -3.13
CA LYS A 206 -2.88 31.42 -4.22
C LYS A 206 -2.24 32.77 -4.48
N GLU A 207 -1.95 33.49 -3.40
CA GLU A 207 -1.32 34.82 -3.48
C GLU A 207 0.21 34.78 -3.43
N LEU A 208 0.80 33.64 -3.05
CA LEU A 208 2.25 33.48 -2.88
C LEU A 208 2.95 33.02 -4.16
N VAL A 209 2.29 32.17 -4.94
CA VAL A 209 2.81 31.62 -6.21
C VAL A 209 2.59 32.62 -7.33
N LYS A 210 3.68 33.06 -7.97
CA LYS A 210 3.66 33.98 -9.10
C LYS A 210 4.27 33.31 -10.33
N LEU A 211 3.40 32.93 -11.27
CA LEU A 211 3.78 32.23 -12.51
C LEU A 211 3.22 32.98 -13.73
N PRO A 212 3.86 32.87 -14.91
CA PRO A 212 3.26 33.28 -16.17
C PRO A 212 2.03 32.42 -16.52
N ASP A 213 1.22 32.82 -17.49
CA ASP A 213 -0.04 32.13 -17.85
C ASP A 213 0.16 30.68 -18.32
N ASN A 214 1.29 30.39 -18.98
CA ASN A 214 1.63 29.06 -19.49
C ASN A 214 3.06 28.69 -19.09
N PRO A 215 3.34 28.43 -17.80
CA PRO A 215 4.67 28.08 -17.35
C PRO A 215 5.05 26.69 -17.83
N SER A 216 6.32 26.49 -18.13
CA SER A 216 6.91 25.17 -18.22
C SER A 216 6.91 24.47 -16.86
N PRO A 217 6.94 23.13 -16.80
CA PRO A 217 7.01 22.40 -15.54
C PRO A 217 8.21 22.81 -14.68
N GLN A 218 9.36 23.07 -15.31
CA GLN A 218 10.58 23.55 -14.66
C GLN A 218 10.42 24.96 -14.08
N GLU A 219 9.69 25.87 -14.75
CA GLU A 219 9.39 27.19 -14.19
C GLU A 219 8.51 27.12 -12.95
N VAL A 220 7.56 26.17 -12.90
CA VAL A 220 6.78 25.93 -11.68
C VAL A 220 7.69 25.51 -10.53
N THR A 221 8.55 24.52 -10.76
CA THR A 221 9.49 24.05 -9.74
C THR A 221 10.46 25.16 -9.32
N ARG A 222 10.94 25.99 -10.25
CA ARG A 222 11.78 27.16 -9.95
C ARG A 222 11.07 28.15 -9.01
N GLU A 223 9.77 28.38 -9.23
CA GLU A 223 8.97 29.23 -8.34
C GLU A 223 8.78 28.59 -6.95
N CYS A 224 8.59 27.27 -6.87
CA CYS A 224 8.57 26.57 -5.58
C CYS A 224 9.91 26.71 -4.83
N LEU A 225 11.03 26.53 -5.53
CA LEU A 225 12.38 26.59 -4.96
C LEU A 225 12.75 27.97 -4.41
N ARG A 226 12.08 29.05 -4.85
CA ARG A 226 12.25 30.40 -4.28
C ARG A 226 12.00 30.44 -2.77
N CYS A 227 11.08 29.62 -2.26
CA CYS A 227 10.76 29.53 -0.83
C CYS A 227 11.12 28.16 -0.22
N HIS A 228 11.17 27.11 -1.04
CA HIS A 228 11.37 25.72 -0.61
C HIS A 228 12.70 25.12 -1.10
N GLU A 229 13.76 25.93 -1.14
CA GLU A 229 15.08 25.46 -1.57
C GLU A 229 15.54 24.23 -0.77
N GLN A 230 15.34 24.22 0.56
CA GLN A 230 15.68 23.08 1.42
C GLN A 230 14.92 21.79 1.04
N ALA A 231 13.65 21.90 0.64
CA ALA A 231 12.89 20.74 0.16
C ALA A 231 13.50 20.16 -1.12
N GLY A 232 13.97 21.04 -2.01
CA GLY A 232 14.74 20.65 -3.19
C GLY A 232 16.05 19.94 -2.82
N GLU A 233 16.81 20.49 -1.87
CA GLU A 233 18.06 19.87 -1.38
C GLU A 233 17.82 18.49 -0.75
N ASP A 234 16.78 18.36 0.06
CA ASP A 234 16.39 17.11 0.69
C ASP A 234 16.11 16.03 -0.36
N MET A 235 15.32 16.37 -1.39
CA MET A 235 14.89 15.49 -2.48
C MET A 235 16.06 14.91 -3.28
N LEU A 236 17.17 15.65 -3.45
CA LEU A 236 18.34 15.20 -4.22
C LEU A 236 18.92 13.88 -3.73
N THR A 237 18.69 13.54 -2.46
CA THR A 237 19.24 12.33 -1.83
C THR A 237 18.22 11.21 -1.66
N THR A 238 16.98 11.41 -2.13
CA THR A 238 15.89 10.46 -1.88
C THR A 238 15.86 9.32 -2.90
N ALA A 239 15.32 8.19 -2.48
CA ALA A 239 15.04 7.05 -3.36
C ALA A 239 14.00 7.38 -4.44
N HIS A 240 13.05 8.28 -4.15
CA HIS A 240 12.01 8.71 -5.09
C HIS A 240 12.60 9.54 -6.25
N TRP A 241 13.61 10.36 -5.96
CA TRP A 241 14.36 11.11 -6.97
C TRP A 241 15.39 10.23 -7.68
N LEU A 242 16.24 9.52 -6.96
CA LEU A 242 17.37 8.81 -7.57
C LEU A 242 16.99 7.45 -8.16
N TRP A 243 15.86 6.87 -7.75
CA TRP A 243 15.48 5.47 -8.02
C TRP A 243 16.59 4.45 -7.67
N ARG A 244 17.48 4.82 -6.76
CA ARG A 244 18.59 4.02 -6.23
C ARG A 244 18.97 4.50 -4.83
N GLY A 245 19.67 3.66 -4.09
CA GLY A 245 20.18 3.99 -2.78
C GLY A 245 20.75 2.79 -2.02
N PRO A 246 20.92 2.92 -0.70
CA PRO A 246 21.38 1.84 0.17
C PRO A 246 20.45 0.63 0.16
N SER A 247 21.05 -0.56 0.15
CA SER A 247 20.35 -1.85 0.12
C SER A 247 20.58 -2.69 1.40
N PRO A 248 20.33 -2.16 2.61
CA PRO A 248 20.76 -2.82 3.85
C PRO A 248 20.11 -4.18 4.12
N TYR A 249 18.96 -4.46 3.50
CA TYR A 249 18.16 -5.68 3.70
C TYR A 249 18.28 -6.71 2.56
N THR A 250 19.25 -6.55 1.65
CA THR A 250 19.51 -7.54 0.59
C THR A 250 20.68 -8.41 1.00
N VAL A 251 20.45 -9.72 1.11
CA VAL A 251 21.52 -10.70 1.39
C VAL A 251 22.63 -10.55 0.35
N GLU A 252 23.88 -10.71 0.79
CA GLU A 252 25.12 -10.56 -0.02
C GLU A 252 25.39 -9.15 -0.61
N HIS A 253 24.37 -8.28 -0.73
CA HIS A 253 24.48 -6.94 -1.28
C HIS A 253 24.21 -5.81 -0.26
N ARG A 254 24.27 -6.10 1.05
CA ARG A 254 23.95 -5.14 2.12
C ARG A 254 24.76 -3.85 2.09
N LYS A 255 25.99 -3.92 1.56
CA LYS A 255 26.91 -2.78 1.44
C LYS A 255 26.72 -1.98 0.14
N SER A 256 25.82 -2.42 -0.75
CA SER A 256 25.53 -1.69 -1.99
C SER A 256 24.77 -0.40 -1.67
N VAL A 257 25.27 0.71 -2.20
CA VAL A 257 24.74 2.07 -1.96
C VAL A 257 24.07 2.69 -3.19
N LEU A 258 24.12 2.02 -4.35
CA LEU A 258 23.55 2.48 -5.62
C LEU A 258 22.59 1.46 -6.23
N SER A 259 21.98 0.60 -5.42
CA SER A 259 21.03 -0.41 -5.90
C SER A 259 19.64 0.18 -6.00
N GLY A 260 18.82 -0.22 -6.98
CA GLY A 260 17.45 0.25 -7.10
C GLY A 260 16.84 0.08 -8.48
N LYS A 261 15.61 0.59 -8.65
CA LYS A 261 14.79 0.50 -9.87
C LYS A 261 15.46 1.10 -11.09
N GLY A 262 16.22 2.19 -10.90
CA GLY A 262 16.94 2.89 -11.97
C GLY A 262 18.30 2.31 -12.31
N THR A 263 18.73 1.24 -11.61
CA THR A 263 20.09 0.69 -11.74
C THR A 263 20.06 -0.84 -11.87
N THR A 264 20.10 -1.55 -10.74
CA THR A 264 20.42 -2.99 -10.71
C THR A 264 19.20 -3.89 -10.54
N THR A 265 18.00 -3.34 -10.30
CA THR A 265 16.83 -4.14 -9.93
C THR A 265 16.07 -4.62 -11.17
N LEU A 266 15.73 -5.90 -11.19
CA LEU A 266 14.86 -6.54 -12.17
C LEU A 266 13.51 -6.90 -11.56
N ASN A 267 12.50 -7.12 -12.38
CA ASN A 267 11.23 -7.73 -11.97
C ASN A 267 10.70 -8.67 -13.06
N ASN A 268 9.63 -9.42 -12.77
CA ASN A 268 8.90 -10.23 -13.74
C ASN A 268 7.59 -9.59 -14.22
N PHE A 269 7.57 -8.25 -14.25
CA PHE A 269 6.53 -7.45 -14.89
C PHE A 269 7.07 -6.85 -16.19
N CYS A 270 7.51 -5.58 -16.15
CA CYS A 270 8.12 -4.89 -17.28
C CYS A 270 9.64 -5.13 -17.38
N LEU A 271 10.19 -6.06 -16.59
CA LEU A 271 11.58 -6.53 -16.64
C LEU A 271 12.60 -5.53 -16.10
N SER A 272 12.87 -4.43 -16.82
CA SER A 272 13.85 -3.42 -16.43
C SER A 272 13.45 -2.02 -16.91
N VAL A 273 13.96 -0.99 -16.22
CA VAL A 273 13.84 0.42 -16.65
C VAL A 273 14.88 0.77 -17.71
N LEU A 274 16.06 0.14 -17.65
CA LEU A 274 17.16 0.44 -18.57
C LEU A 274 16.69 0.25 -20.01
N SER A 275 17.06 1.20 -20.88
CA SER A 275 16.63 1.33 -22.27
C SER A 275 15.14 1.72 -22.48
N ASN A 276 14.33 1.71 -21.42
CA ASN A 276 12.88 1.91 -21.45
C ASN A 276 12.43 3.13 -20.62
N GLU A 277 13.36 4.03 -20.28
CA GLU A 277 13.21 5.07 -19.27
C GLU A 277 11.97 5.92 -19.55
N SER A 278 11.84 6.46 -20.76
CA SER A 278 10.75 7.39 -21.14
C SER A 278 9.34 6.90 -20.78
N ARG A 279 9.06 5.59 -20.98
CA ARG A 279 7.76 5.02 -20.57
C ARG A 279 7.69 4.81 -19.06
N CYS A 280 8.79 4.39 -18.42
CA CYS A 280 8.82 4.06 -17.01
C CYS A 280 8.76 5.29 -16.09
N THR A 281 9.45 6.37 -16.48
CA THR A 281 9.60 7.61 -15.71
C THR A 281 8.37 8.50 -15.75
N SER A 282 7.30 8.05 -16.41
CA SER A 282 5.95 8.57 -16.14
C SER A 282 5.52 8.38 -14.68
N CYS A 283 6.21 7.51 -13.92
CA CYS A 283 6.05 7.35 -12.48
C CYS A 283 7.27 7.87 -11.67
N HIS A 284 8.19 8.62 -12.29
CA HIS A 284 9.33 9.24 -11.60
C HIS A 284 8.91 10.58 -11.01
N ALA A 285 9.52 11.00 -9.90
CA ALA A 285 9.25 12.29 -9.25
C ALA A 285 10.00 13.46 -9.94
N GLY A 286 10.05 13.43 -11.28
CA GLY A 286 10.78 14.40 -12.07
C GLY A 286 10.31 14.50 -13.52
N TYR A 287 10.88 15.47 -14.22
CA TYR A 287 10.55 15.86 -15.58
C TYR A 287 11.72 15.57 -16.53
N GLY A 288 11.49 14.75 -17.55
CA GLY A 288 12.41 14.60 -18.68
C GLY A 288 13.47 13.49 -18.55
N TRP A 289 13.34 12.57 -17.59
CA TRP A 289 14.24 11.41 -17.51
C TRP A 289 13.92 10.40 -18.62
N LYS A 290 14.56 10.59 -19.77
CA LYS A 290 14.34 9.78 -20.99
C LYS A 290 15.44 8.77 -21.29
N ASP A 291 16.63 8.97 -20.72
CA ASP A 291 17.84 8.15 -20.94
C ASP A 291 18.90 8.45 -19.84
N ASN A 292 20.13 7.97 -20.02
CA ASN A 292 21.24 8.12 -19.08
C ASN A 292 21.87 9.52 -19.02
N THR A 293 21.41 10.48 -19.83
CA THR A 293 21.90 11.86 -19.82
C THR A 293 21.14 12.78 -18.85
N PHE A 294 20.12 12.23 -18.17
CA PHE A 294 19.34 12.99 -17.20
C PHE A 294 20.18 13.51 -16.04
N ASP A 295 20.08 14.82 -15.78
CA ASP A 295 20.82 15.50 -14.72
C ASP A 295 20.06 15.45 -13.39
N PHE A 296 20.46 14.52 -12.53
CA PHE A 296 19.93 14.38 -11.17
C PHE A 296 20.38 15.49 -10.21
N SER A 297 21.29 16.40 -10.60
CA SER A 297 21.68 17.55 -9.79
C SER A 297 20.81 18.78 -10.03
N ASN A 298 20.09 18.83 -11.16
CA ASN A 298 19.22 19.94 -11.48
C ASN A 298 17.87 19.85 -10.74
N LYS A 299 17.73 20.64 -9.67
CA LYS A 299 16.51 20.73 -8.85
C LYS A 299 15.27 21.17 -9.64
N GLU A 300 15.42 21.92 -10.74
CA GLU A 300 14.27 22.35 -11.56
C GLU A 300 13.57 21.18 -12.27
N ASN A 301 14.27 20.06 -12.44
CA ASN A 301 13.68 18.84 -13.01
C ASN A 301 12.86 18.05 -11.98
N MET A 302 12.77 18.48 -10.71
CA MET A 302 11.91 17.84 -9.72
C MET A 302 10.45 18.15 -9.99
N ASP A 303 9.59 17.16 -9.84
CA ASP A 303 8.15 17.33 -9.91
C ASP A 303 7.59 17.48 -8.49
N CYS A 304 7.42 18.72 -8.04
CA CYS A 304 6.79 19.01 -6.75
C CYS A 304 5.29 18.69 -6.76
N LEU A 305 4.62 18.81 -7.91
CA LEU A 305 3.16 18.77 -8.00
C LEU A 305 2.61 17.35 -7.90
N VAL A 306 3.35 16.34 -8.36
CA VAL A 306 2.90 14.94 -8.32
C VAL A 306 2.54 14.45 -6.91
N CYS A 307 3.21 14.99 -5.89
CA CYS A 307 2.97 14.64 -4.49
C CYS A 307 2.10 15.67 -3.75
N HIS A 308 2.04 16.91 -4.24
CA HIS A 308 1.44 18.04 -3.51
C HIS A 308 0.16 18.61 -4.16
N ASP A 309 -0.29 18.08 -5.29
CA ASP A 309 -1.58 18.46 -5.88
C ASP A 309 -2.75 18.11 -4.95
N THR A 310 -3.58 19.10 -4.62
CA THR A 310 -4.86 18.88 -3.92
C THR A 310 -6.08 19.15 -4.80
N THR A 311 -5.88 19.42 -6.10
CA THR A 311 -6.96 19.67 -7.05
C THR A 311 -7.49 18.40 -7.71
N GLY A 312 -6.72 17.31 -7.66
CA GLY A 312 -7.02 16.05 -8.35
C GLY A 312 -6.90 16.15 -9.88
N SER A 313 -6.44 17.29 -10.41
CA SER A 313 -6.37 17.54 -11.85
C SER A 313 -4.97 17.32 -12.43
N TYR A 314 -3.94 17.24 -11.59
CA TYR A 314 -2.57 17.01 -12.04
C TYR A 314 -2.40 15.58 -12.55
N ARG A 315 -1.81 15.44 -13.74
CA ARG A 315 -1.37 14.14 -14.25
C ARG A 315 -0.17 14.27 -15.17
N LYS A 316 0.68 13.25 -15.12
CA LYS A 316 1.71 13.03 -16.14
C LYS A 316 1.10 12.46 -17.41
N ALA A 317 1.75 12.67 -18.54
CA ALA A 317 1.37 12.08 -19.82
C ALA A 317 2.30 10.92 -20.17
N PRO A 318 1.93 9.66 -19.91
CA PRO A 318 2.68 8.54 -20.46
C PRO A 318 2.62 8.56 -22.00
N PRO A 319 3.74 8.36 -22.72
CA PRO A 319 5.08 7.96 -22.26
C PRO A 319 6.10 9.12 -22.25
N ALA A 320 5.70 10.35 -21.94
CA ALA A 320 6.49 11.57 -22.10
C ALA A 320 7.54 11.80 -20.99
N ALA A 321 8.23 10.75 -20.53
CA ALA A 321 9.37 10.84 -19.63
C ALA A 321 9.14 11.67 -18.35
N GLY A 322 7.94 11.59 -17.78
CA GLY A 322 7.58 12.33 -16.56
C GLY A 322 6.92 13.70 -16.81
N MET A 323 6.84 14.18 -18.04
CA MET A 323 6.18 15.46 -18.34
C MET A 323 4.67 15.43 -18.04
N PRO A 324 4.09 16.55 -17.56
CA PRO A 324 2.65 16.67 -17.37
C PRO A 324 1.89 16.62 -18.69
N ASP A 325 0.61 16.23 -18.63
CA ASP A 325 -0.29 16.36 -19.77
C ASP A 325 -0.46 17.84 -20.15
N PRO A 326 -0.30 18.24 -21.42
CA PRO A 326 -0.43 19.64 -21.86
C PRO A 326 -1.77 20.31 -21.48
N LYS A 327 -2.82 19.52 -21.22
CA LYS A 327 -4.12 19.98 -20.75
C LYS A 327 -4.13 20.39 -19.28
N VAL A 328 -3.12 20.06 -18.48
CA VAL A 328 -3.07 20.47 -17.07
C VAL A 328 -2.91 21.99 -16.97
N ASP A 329 -3.76 22.61 -16.16
CA ASP A 329 -3.61 24.00 -15.73
C ASP A 329 -2.56 24.08 -14.60
N MET A 330 -1.30 24.27 -14.98
CA MET A 330 -0.17 24.25 -14.04
C MET A 330 -0.24 25.37 -13.01
N VAL A 331 -0.77 26.55 -13.37
CA VAL A 331 -0.94 27.68 -12.44
C VAL A 331 -1.99 27.33 -11.39
N PHE A 332 -3.14 26.80 -11.82
CA PHE A 332 -4.20 26.37 -10.92
C PHE A 332 -3.72 25.30 -9.93
N VAL A 333 -2.97 24.29 -10.41
CA VAL A 333 -2.41 23.24 -9.53
C VAL A 333 -1.41 23.85 -8.54
N ALA A 334 -0.45 24.66 -9.01
CA ALA A 334 0.58 25.25 -8.16
C ALA A 334 0.02 26.17 -7.07
N GLN A 335 -1.07 26.88 -7.34
CA GLN A 335 -1.75 27.73 -6.36
C GLN A 335 -2.55 26.96 -5.30
N ASN A 336 -2.86 25.69 -5.55
CA ASN A 336 -3.66 24.83 -4.67
C ASN A 336 -2.83 23.61 -4.23
N VAL A 337 -1.54 23.79 -3.97
CA VAL A 337 -0.70 22.74 -3.39
C VAL A 337 -0.95 22.57 -1.89
N GLY A 338 -0.72 21.36 -1.38
CA GLY A 338 -0.93 21.03 0.02
C GLY A 338 -0.31 19.69 0.43
N PRO A 339 -0.71 19.13 1.58
CA PRO A 339 -0.26 17.82 2.04
C PRO A 339 -0.60 16.72 1.03
N SER A 340 0.27 15.71 0.94
CA SER A 340 0.04 14.55 0.07
C SER A 340 -1.19 13.75 0.51
N SER A 341 -1.88 13.19 -0.46
CA SER A 341 -3.06 12.34 -0.29
C SER A 341 -2.85 10.94 -0.87
N ARG A 342 -3.77 10.01 -0.59
CA ARG A 342 -3.79 8.67 -1.21
C ARG A 342 -3.76 8.76 -2.74
N GLN A 343 -4.42 9.77 -3.31
CA GLN A 343 -4.44 10.03 -4.76
C GLN A 343 -3.06 10.37 -5.30
N THR A 344 -2.38 11.34 -4.68
CA THR A 344 -1.05 11.79 -5.14
C THR A 344 -0.02 10.65 -5.13
N CYS A 345 0.00 9.82 -4.07
CA CYS A 345 0.83 8.61 -4.02
C CYS A 345 0.36 7.57 -5.06
N GLY A 346 -0.96 7.43 -5.19
CA GLY A 346 -1.66 6.48 -6.04
C GLY A 346 -1.38 6.63 -7.53
N VAL A 347 -1.12 7.85 -8.01
CA VAL A 347 -0.74 8.13 -9.42
C VAL A 347 0.37 7.18 -9.89
N CYS A 348 1.31 6.84 -9.01
CA CYS A 348 2.41 5.93 -9.30
C CYS A 348 2.22 4.54 -8.67
N HIS A 349 1.77 4.48 -7.42
CA HIS A 349 1.74 3.23 -6.65
C HIS A 349 0.59 2.29 -7.04
N PHE A 350 -0.55 2.83 -7.49
CA PHE A 350 -1.70 2.05 -7.94
C PHE A 350 -1.53 1.57 -9.39
N ALA A 351 -0.88 2.38 -10.24
CA ALA A 351 -0.69 2.11 -11.66
C ALA A 351 0.63 1.38 -12.03
N GLY A 352 1.38 0.89 -11.03
CA GLY A 352 2.67 0.23 -11.25
C GLY A 352 2.54 -1.01 -12.16
N GLY A 353 3.48 -1.21 -13.08
CA GLY A 353 3.41 -2.33 -14.05
C GLY A 353 2.64 -2.01 -15.33
N GLY A 354 2.27 -0.74 -15.52
CA GLY A 354 1.66 -0.23 -16.76
C GLY A 354 0.13 -0.21 -16.75
N GLY A 355 -0.48 -0.17 -15.57
CA GLY A 355 -1.92 -0.10 -15.38
C GLY A 355 -2.30 -0.25 -13.91
N ASP A 356 -3.53 0.13 -13.58
CA ASP A 356 -4.10 0.01 -12.24
C ASP A 356 -4.20 -1.45 -11.76
N ALA A 357 -3.94 -1.66 -10.47
CA ALA A 357 -3.93 -2.94 -9.77
C ALA A 357 -3.00 -4.01 -10.38
N VAL A 358 -2.04 -3.66 -11.25
CA VAL A 358 -1.22 -4.66 -11.94
C VAL A 358 -0.16 -5.28 -11.04
N LYS A 359 0.61 -4.46 -10.33
CA LYS A 359 1.88 -4.89 -9.70
C LYS A 359 1.72 -5.32 -8.25
N HIS A 360 1.27 -4.40 -7.40
CA HIS A 360 1.18 -4.62 -5.96
C HIS A 360 0.09 -5.64 -5.62
N ALA A 361 0.22 -6.27 -4.46
CA ALA A 361 -0.76 -7.24 -3.98
C ALA A 361 -2.03 -6.58 -3.49
N ASP A 362 -1.91 -5.37 -2.99
CA ASP A 362 -2.81 -4.74 -2.03
C ASP A 362 -2.90 -3.23 -2.28
N MET A 363 -2.66 -2.79 -3.52
CA MET A 363 -2.74 -1.38 -3.90
C MET A 363 -3.33 -1.18 -5.30
N SER A 364 -4.39 -0.38 -5.36
CA SER A 364 -5.14 -0.04 -6.57
C SER A 364 -5.90 1.28 -6.39
N ALA A 365 -6.49 1.81 -7.47
CA ALA A 365 -7.23 3.08 -7.47
C ALA A 365 -8.44 3.10 -6.51
N GLU A 366 -8.97 1.94 -6.12
CA GLU A 366 -9.99 1.81 -5.08
C GLU A 366 -9.52 2.40 -3.74
N LEU A 367 -8.22 2.38 -3.46
CA LEU A 367 -7.64 2.98 -2.26
C LEU A 367 -7.63 4.51 -2.25
N ASN A 368 -8.06 5.18 -3.31
CA ASN A 368 -8.37 6.61 -3.21
C ASN A 368 -9.49 6.83 -2.18
N TRP A 369 -10.54 6.01 -2.27
CA TRP A 369 -11.77 6.09 -1.49
C TRP A 369 -12.23 4.68 -1.08
N PRO A 370 -11.44 3.95 -0.26
CA PRO A 370 -11.72 2.56 0.04
C PRO A 370 -12.85 2.44 1.06
N ASP A 371 -13.67 1.39 0.93
CA ASP A 371 -14.59 1.01 2.00
C ASP A 371 -13.82 0.58 3.26
N ARG A 372 -14.44 0.71 4.44
CA ARG A 372 -13.86 0.25 5.71
C ARG A 372 -13.43 -1.22 5.70
N ASN A 373 -14.14 -2.08 4.96
CA ASN A 373 -13.80 -3.51 4.83
C ASN A 373 -12.70 -3.76 3.80
N CYS A 374 -12.43 -2.80 2.91
CA CYS A 374 -11.31 -2.85 1.99
C CYS A 374 -10.00 -2.60 2.74
N ASP A 375 -9.92 -1.49 3.48
CA ASP A 375 -8.80 -1.18 4.37
C ASP A 375 -9.31 -0.38 5.57
N ILE A 376 -9.08 -0.88 6.79
CA ILE A 376 -9.58 -0.22 8.01
C ILE A 376 -8.88 1.13 8.27
N HIS A 377 -7.59 1.25 7.94
CA HIS A 377 -6.82 2.45 8.21
C HIS A 377 -7.19 3.57 7.23
N MET A 378 -7.25 3.26 5.93
CA MET A 378 -7.57 4.23 4.89
C MET A 378 -9.08 4.45 4.75
N GLY A 379 -9.89 3.41 4.87
CA GLY A 379 -11.34 3.47 4.65
C GLY A 379 -12.15 3.69 5.91
N GLY A 380 -11.65 3.28 7.08
CA GLY A 380 -12.26 3.56 8.38
C GLY A 380 -11.75 4.87 8.99
N TYR A 381 -10.44 4.96 9.19
CA TYR A 381 -9.78 6.06 9.89
C TYR A 381 -9.35 7.24 9.00
N ASP A 382 -9.57 7.15 7.69
CA ASP A 382 -9.17 8.14 6.68
C ASP A 382 -7.67 8.44 6.64
N PHE A 383 -6.82 7.43 6.86
CA PHE A 383 -5.38 7.65 6.80
C PHE A 383 -4.93 8.01 5.38
N SER A 384 -4.12 9.06 5.25
CA SER A 384 -3.27 9.22 4.08
C SER A 384 -2.08 8.26 4.17
N CYS A 385 -1.34 8.08 3.08
CA CYS A 385 -0.16 7.21 3.08
C CYS A 385 0.89 7.68 4.12
N THR A 386 1.06 8.99 4.29
CA THR A 386 2.08 9.60 5.16
C THR A 386 1.77 9.49 6.65
N GLU A 387 0.54 9.13 7.03
CA GLU A 387 0.19 8.83 8.43
C GLU A 387 0.93 7.58 8.93
N CYS A 388 1.18 6.61 8.05
CA CYS A 388 2.06 5.47 8.34
C CYS A 388 3.46 5.69 7.79
N HIS A 389 3.58 6.09 6.52
CA HIS A 389 4.86 6.39 5.87
C HIS A 389 5.38 7.77 6.28
N GLU A 390 5.60 7.98 7.60
CA GLU A 390 6.03 9.31 8.08
C GLU A 390 7.31 9.71 7.34
N THR A 391 7.31 10.97 6.93
CA THR A 391 8.30 11.52 6.03
C THR A 391 9.11 12.58 6.77
N ARG A 392 10.43 12.49 6.70
CA ARG A 392 11.34 13.48 7.29
C ARG A 392 12.33 13.92 6.23
N ASN A 393 12.46 15.22 6.01
CA ASN A 393 13.34 15.79 4.97
C ASN A 393 13.12 15.07 3.62
N HIS A 394 11.86 14.96 3.21
CA HIS A 394 11.40 14.27 1.99
C HIS A 394 11.77 12.77 1.84
N LYS A 395 12.39 12.16 2.85
CA LYS A 395 12.65 10.72 2.91
C LYS A 395 11.43 10.02 3.47
N ILE A 396 10.77 9.26 2.60
CA ILE A 396 9.53 8.55 2.90
C ILE A 396 9.88 7.21 3.53
N SER A 397 9.58 7.05 4.82
CA SER A 397 9.97 5.84 5.54
C SER A 397 9.23 4.62 5.00
N GLY A 398 9.98 3.53 4.76
CA GLY A 398 9.41 2.28 4.30
C GLY A 398 10.49 1.33 3.77
N ARG A 399 10.16 0.04 3.78
CA ARG A 399 11.02 -1.03 3.24
C ARG A 399 10.23 -1.86 2.26
N SER A 400 10.63 -1.86 0.99
CA SER A 400 10.02 -2.73 -0.01
C SER A 400 10.61 -4.15 0.03
N THR A 401 9.79 -5.16 -0.26
CA THR A 401 10.30 -6.50 -0.57
C THR A 401 10.69 -6.66 -2.04
N SER A 402 10.25 -5.73 -2.89
CA SER A 402 10.48 -5.79 -4.34
C SER A 402 11.68 -4.98 -4.82
N VAL A 403 11.97 -3.87 -4.17
CA VAL A 403 13.13 -3.03 -4.45
C VAL A 403 14.09 -3.05 -3.24
N PRO A 404 15.40 -2.93 -3.47
CA PRO A 404 16.40 -3.05 -2.42
C PRO A 404 16.51 -1.81 -1.52
N VAL A 405 16.12 -0.64 -2.04
CA VAL A 405 16.27 0.63 -1.34
C VAL A 405 15.36 0.72 -0.12
N ALA A 406 15.89 1.26 0.98
CA ALA A 406 15.13 1.56 2.18
C ALA A 406 15.48 2.95 2.71
N GLU A 407 14.47 3.74 3.03
CA GLU A 407 14.60 5.10 3.61
C GLU A 407 13.97 5.15 5.02
N GLY A 408 14.00 4.01 5.71
CA GLY A 408 13.34 3.81 7.00
C GLY A 408 12.65 2.45 7.03
N SER A 409 11.76 2.26 7.99
CA SER A 409 10.91 1.07 8.11
C SER A 409 9.59 1.45 8.74
N ARG A 410 8.57 0.61 8.50
CA ARG A 410 7.28 0.70 9.16
C ARG A 410 6.81 -0.66 9.64
N ALA A 411 6.15 -0.67 10.78
CA ALA A 411 5.58 -1.84 11.41
C ALA A 411 4.24 -1.50 12.06
N CYS A 412 3.40 -2.51 12.26
CA CYS A 412 2.13 -2.33 12.99
C CYS A 412 2.41 -1.80 14.40
N GLU A 413 3.53 -2.23 14.99
CA GLU A 413 3.99 -1.88 16.33
C GLU A 413 4.38 -0.38 16.49
N ASP A 414 4.46 0.38 15.39
CA ASP A 414 4.63 1.84 15.47
C ASP A 414 3.36 2.50 16.06
N CYS A 415 2.17 1.94 15.79
CA CYS A 415 0.87 2.42 16.28
C CYS A 415 0.15 1.48 17.25
N HIS A 416 0.49 0.19 17.23
CA HIS A 416 -0.03 -0.84 18.13
C HIS A 416 1.06 -1.30 19.10
N THR A 417 0.71 -1.95 20.20
CA THR A 417 1.71 -2.60 21.05
C THR A 417 2.11 -3.95 20.43
N SER A 418 3.22 -4.54 20.87
CA SER A 418 3.58 -5.93 20.52
C SER A 418 2.64 -6.98 21.12
N LYS A 419 1.71 -6.55 21.99
CA LYS A 419 0.66 -7.36 22.61
C LYS A 419 -0.69 -6.65 22.38
N PRO A 420 -1.15 -6.56 21.11
CA PRO A 420 -2.25 -5.67 20.74
C PRO A 420 -3.63 -6.19 21.15
N HIS A 421 -3.75 -7.44 21.60
CA HIS A 421 -5.01 -8.01 22.07
C HIS A 421 -5.17 -7.68 23.56
N TYR A 422 -6.21 -6.92 23.90
CA TYR A 422 -6.49 -6.39 25.24
C TYR A 422 -7.93 -6.73 25.64
N GLY A 423 -8.15 -6.97 26.94
CA GLY A 423 -9.45 -7.46 27.44
C GLY A 423 -9.37 -8.34 28.69
N GLU A 424 -8.15 -8.57 29.21
CA GLU A 424 -7.87 -9.41 30.39
C GLU A 424 -8.31 -10.88 30.24
N SER A 425 -8.58 -11.35 29.02
CA SER A 425 -8.99 -12.73 28.77
C SER A 425 -7.80 -13.67 28.49
N LEU A 426 -8.01 -14.97 28.70
CA LEU A 426 -7.04 -15.99 28.27
C LEU A 426 -6.81 -16.00 26.75
N LEU A 427 -7.85 -15.64 25.98
CA LEU A 427 -7.75 -15.52 24.53
C LEU A 427 -6.75 -14.41 24.15
N ASP A 428 -6.85 -13.24 24.78
CA ASP A 428 -5.95 -12.12 24.51
C ASP A 428 -4.49 -12.50 24.77
N HIS A 429 -4.24 -13.17 25.90
CA HIS A 429 -2.91 -13.68 26.21
C HIS A 429 -2.42 -14.66 25.14
N HIS A 430 -3.26 -15.57 24.69
CA HIS A 430 -2.90 -16.57 23.68
C HIS A 430 -2.62 -15.96 22.30
N LEU A 431 -3.43 -14.99 21.86
CA LEU A 431 -3.21 -14.27 20.60
C LEU A 431 -1.96 -13.40 20.68
N ASN A 432 -1.67 -12.79 21.83
CA ASN A 432 -0.43 -12.04 22.03
C ASN A 432 0.83 -12.93 21.98
N MET A 433 0.74 -14.20 22.39
CA MET A 433 1.84 -15.15 22.18
C MET A 433 2.06 -15.41 20.69
N HIS A 434 1.00 -15.49 19.87
CA HIS A 434 1.12 -15.66 18.43
C HIS A 434 1.92 -14.53 17.77
N CYS A 435 1.82 -13.30 18.27
CA CYS A 435 2.57 -12.14 17.75
C CYS A 435 4.10 -12.32 17.80
N GLU A 436 4.63 -13.26 18.59
CA GLU A 436 6.05 -13.61 18.62
C GLU A 436 6.50 -14.41 17.38
N THR A 437 5.58 -15.15 16.75
CA THR A 437 5.89 -16.09 15.66
C THR A 437 5.14 -15.77 14.36
N VAL A 438 4.02 -15.06 14.43
CA VAL A 438 3.11 -14.77 13.32
C VAL A 438 3.05 -13.25 13.12
N ALA A 439 3.27 -12.78 11.90
CA ALA A 439 3.16 -11.36 11.57
C ALA A 439 1.68 -10.93 11.61
N CYS A 440 1.39 -9.69 12.02
CA CYS A 440 0.02 -9.19 12.21
C CYS A 440 -0.85 -9.40 10.95
N ASN A 441 -0.32 -9.04 9.78
CA ASN A 441 -1.05 -9.17 8.51
C ASN A 441 -1.30 -10.63 8.09
N ALA A 442 -0.62 -11.61 8.68
CA ALA A 442 -0.93 -13.01 8.40
C ALA A 442 -2.37 -13.36 8.83
N CYS A 443 -2.83 -12.77 9.95
CA CYS A 443 -4.18 -12.90 10.45
C CYS A 443 -5.11 -11.78 9.95
N HIS A 444 -4.60 -10.54 9.86
CA HIS A 444 -5.42 -9.36 9.56
C HIS A 444 -5.55 -9.02 8.07
N SER A 445 -4.78 -9.67 7.20
CA SER A 445 -4.91 -9.60 5.73
C SER A 445 -4.98 -11.03 5.15
N PRO A 446 -6.05 -11.79 5.46
CA PRO A 446 -6.19 -13.20 5.06
C PRO A 446 -6.34 -13.40 3.55
N ILE A 447 -6.63 -12.34 2.82
CA ILE A 447 -6.70 -12.28 1.37
C ILE A 447 -6.08 -10.97 0.91
N TYR A 448 -5.47 -10.97 -0.28
CA TYR A 448 -4.94 -9.76 -0.93
C TYR A 448 -5.69 -9.48 -2.23
N SER A 449 -5.50 -8.28 -2.77
CA SER A 449 -6.18 -7.82 -3.99
C SER A 449 -7.68 -7.86 -3.79
N LYS A 450 -8.14 -7.50 -2.59
CA LYS A 450 -9.53 -7.70 -2.18
C LYS A 450 -10.47 -6.85 -2.98
N CYS A 451 -10.03 -5.64 -3.36
CA CYS A 451 -10.92 -4.62 -3.92
C CYS A 451 -10.82 -4.50 -5.44
N ALA A 452 -9.71 -4.96 -6.03
CA ALA A 452 -9.51 -5.06 -7.46
C ALA A 452 -8.63 -6.26 -7.80
N ALA A 453 -8.89 -6.93 -8.92
CA ALA A 453 -8.07 -8.05 -9.37
C ALA A 453 -6.65 -7.62 -9.79
N THR A 454 -5.65 -8.33 -9.28
CA THR A 454 -4.22 -8.11 -9.60
C THR A 454 -3.65 -9.24 -10.46
N LYS A 455 -2.59 -8.92 -11.20
CA LYS A 455 -1.88 -9.90 -12.00
C LYS A 455 -1.05 -10.81 -11.10
N THR A 456 -1.19 -12.12 -11.28
CA THR A 456 -0.45 -13.16 -10.55
C THR A 456 0.45 -13.99 -11.46
N TRP A 457 0.25 -13.90 -12.77
CA TRP A 457 1.04 -14.58 -13.80
C TRP A 457 1.30 -13.67 -15.00
N TRP A 458 2.53 -13.67 -15.52
CA TRP A 458 2.89 -13.02 -16.78
C TRP A 458 3.88 -13.89 -17.57
N ASP A 459 3.47 -14.34 -18.76
CA ASP A 459 4.32 -15.11 -19.67
C ASP A 459 4.72 -14.26 -20.88
N TRP A 460 5.99 -13.84 -20.93
CA TRP A 460 6.54 -13.08 -22.07
C TRP A 460 6.84 -13.94 -23.30
N SER A 461 6.92 -15.27 -23.16
CA SER A 461 7.31 -16.16 -24.26
C SER A 461 6.28 -16.21 -25.39
N THR A 462 5.05 -15.80 -25.10
CA THR A 462 3.94 -15.79 -26.06
C THR A 462 3.72 -14.43 -26.71
N ALA A 463 4.48 -13.41 -26.33
CA ALA A 463 4.40 -12.09 -26.93
C ALA A 463 4.84 -12.12 -28.41
N GLY A 464 4.25 -11.25 -29.23
CA GLY A 464 4.52 -11.10 -30.66
C GLY A 464 3.40 -11.62 -31.56
N ASP A 465 2.52 -12.50 -31.05
CA ASP A 465 1.38 -12.98 -31.83
C ASP A 465 0.24 -11.95 -31.85
N LYS A 466 0.13 -11.20 -32.94
CA LYS A 466 -0.95 -10.22 -33.16
C LYS A 466 -2.30 -10.88 -33.54
N LYS A 467 -2.31 -12.18 -33.84
CA LYS A 467 -3.49 -12.94 -34.26
C LYS A 467 -4.18 -13.66 -33.12
N ARG A 468 -3.48 -13.92 -32.00
CA ARG A 468 -4.10 -14.49 -30.80
C ARG A 468 -5.26 -13.61 -30.34
N GLU A 469 -6.42 -14.24 -30.23
CA GLU A 469 -7.64 -13.61 -29.71
C GLU A 469 -7.43 -13.20 -28.25
N VAL A 470 -7.80 -11.97 -27.90
CA VAL A 470 -7.77 -11.48 -26.51
C VAL A 470 -9.12 -11.81 -25.87
N ARG A 471 -9.08 -12.61 -24.81
CA ARG A 471 -10.25 -12.93 -24.00
C ARG A 471 -10.20 -12.11 -22.72
N LYS A 472 -11.38 -11.78 -22.20
CA LYS A 472 -11.50 -11.21 -20.86
C LYS A 472 -11.78 -12.34 -19.88
N ASP A 473 -11.09 -12.34 -18.75
CA ASP A 473 -11.42 -13.22 -17.64
C ASP A 473 -12.70 -12.75 -16.93
N LYS A 474 -13.08 -13.45 -15.86
CA LYS A 474 -14.28 -13.12 -15.07
C LYS A 474 -14.24 -11.74 -14.41
N TYR A 475 -13.08 -11.11 -14.29
CA TYR A 475 -12.92 -9.74 -13.77
C TYR A 475 -12.88 -8.68 -14.88
N GLY A 476 -13.12 -9.07 -16.13
CA GLY A 476 -13.04 -8.19 -17.29
C GLY A 476 -11.60 -7.83 -17.69
N LYS A 477 -10.58 -8.48 -17.11
CA LYS A 477 -9.17 -8.22 -17.41
C LYS A 477 -8.72 -9.04 -18.63
N PRO A 478 -7.91 -8.48 -19.54
CA PRO A 478 -7.44 -9.22 -20.70
C PRO A 478 -6.48 -10.33 -20.28
N ASP A 479 -6.63 -11.51 -20.89
CA ASP A 479 -5.76 -12.67 -20.71
C ASP A 479 -4.46 -12.58 -21.52
N TYR A 480 -4.37 -11.62 -22.44
CA TYR A 480 -3.24 -11.47 -23.35
C TYR A 480 -3.09 -10.05 -23.88
N ASN A 481 -1.86 -9.71 -24.25
CA ASN A 481 -1.56 -8.54 -25.05
C ASN A 481 -0.36 -8.85 -25.97
N TRP A 482 -0.48 -8.64 -27.28
CA TRP A 482 0.58 -9.00 -28.22
C TRP A 482 1.95 -8.38 -27.90
N MET A 483 1.99 -7.22 -27.24
CA MET A 483 3.24 -6.58 -26.82
C MET A 483 3.89 -7.23 -25.60
N LYS A 484 3.17 -8.08 -24.87
CA LYS A 484 3.49 -8.48 -23.50
C LYS A 484 3.32 -9.98 -23.22
N GLY A 485 2.52 -10.70 -23.99
CA GLY A 485 2.22 -12.11 -23.78
C GLY A 485 1.00 -12.35 -22.89
N ASP A 486 0.94 -13.53 -22.26
CA ASP A 486 -0.22 -14.00 -21.49
C ASP A 486 -0.23 -13.51 -20.04
N PHE A 487 -1.43 -13.31 -19.49
CA PHE A 487 -1.68 -12.89 -18.12
C PHE A 487 -2.64 -13.82 -17.40
N ARG A 488 -2.51 -13.88 -16.07
CA ARG A 488 -3.59 -14.33 -15.19
C ARG A 488 -3.80 -13.32 -14.08
N TRP A 489 -5.05 -13.17 -13.68
CA TRP A 489 -5.47 -12.24 -12.65
C TRP A 489 -6.24 -12.97 -11.55
N LYS A 490 -6.22 -12.42 -10.34
CA LYS A 490 -7.02 -12.91 -9.21
C LYS A 490 -7.40 -11.73 -8.33
N GLU A 491 -8.66 -11.69 -7.94
CA GLU A 491 -9.18 -10.87 -6.83
C GLU A 491 -9.26 -11.74 -5.59
N ALA A 492 -9.13 -11.14 -4.40
CA ALA A 492 -9.31 -11.81 -3.11
C ALA A 492 -8.49 -13.11 -2.96
N ALA A 493 -7.22 -13.07 -3.39
CA ALA A 493 -6.34 -14.22 -3.42
C ALA A 493 -5.85 -14.61 -2.02
N LYS A 494 -5.80 -15.91 -1.72
CA LYS A 494 -5.10 -16.43 -0.53
C LYS A 494 -3.58 -16.16 -0.64
N PRO A 495 -2.94 -15.58 0.39
CA PRO A 495 -1.49 -15.40 0.42
C PRO A 495 -0.72 -16.70 0.48
N VAL A 496 0.54 -16.66 0.03
CA VAL A 496 1.54 -17.66 0.41
C VAL A 496 2.23 -17.21 1.70
N TYR A 497 2.31 -18.11 2.67
CA TYR A 497 2.96 -17.84 3.96
C TYR A 497 4.40 -18.37 3.94
N ALA A 498 5.34 -17.55 4.37
CA ALA A 498 6.75 -17.90 4.46
C ALA A 498 7.39 -17.32 5.73
N TRP A 499 8.49 -17.93 6.19
CA TRP A 499 9.32 -17.34 7.23
C TRP A 499 10.03 -16.10 6.70
N TYR A 500 9.99 -15.02 7.49
CA TYR A 500 10.63 -13.75 7.14
C TYR A 500 11.24 -13.08 8.37
N ASN A 501 12.53 -12.79 8.32
CA ASN A 501 13.30 -12.10 9.37
C ASN A 501 13.67 -10.66 9.02
N GLY A 502 13.11 -10.12 7.94
CA GLY A 502 13.39 -8.77 7.46
C GLY A 502 14.36 -8.69 6.28
N PHE A 503 15.13 -9.74 5.99
CA PHE A 503 16.02 -9.79 4.84
C PHE A 503 15.35 -10.46 3.62
N MET A 504 15.74 -10.03 2.43
CA MET A 504 15.38 -10.70 1.19
C MET A 504 16.65 -11.12 0.44
N GLU A 505 16.59 -12.28 -0.20
CA GLU A 505 17.44 -12.57 -1.34
C GLU A 505 16.86 -11.84 -2.55
N ARG A 506 17.74 -11.22 -3.35
CA ARG A 506 17.36 -10.53 -4.58
C ARG A 506 18.34 -10.89 -5.68
N ARG A 507 17.83 -11.32 -6.83
CA ARG A 507 18.60 -11.41 -8.07
C ARG A 507 18.65 -10.03 -8.70
N LEU A 508 19.84 -9.48 -8.77
CA LEU A 508 20.15 -8.21 -9.41
C LEU A 508 20.65 -8.44 -10.84
N LEU A 509 20.75 -7.35 -11.58
CA LEU A 509 21.27 -7.35 -12.95
C LEU A 509 22.66 -8.02 -13.00
N GLY A 510 22.78 -9.07 -13.83
CA GLY A 510 24.01 -9.85 -14.01
C GLY A 510 24.14 -11.06 -13.09
N ASP A 511 23.28 -11.20 -12.08
CA ASP A 511 23.29 -12.39 -11.22
C ASP A 511 22.82 -13.63 -11.97
N PRO A 512 23.43 -14.80 -11.72
CA PRO A 512 23.03 -16.03 -12.37
C PRO A 512 21.60 -16.44 -11.96
N ILE A 513 20.85 -16.97 -12.92
CA ILE A 513 19.58 -17.67 -12.66
C ILE A 513 19.82 -18.97 -11.89
N ASN A 514 18.76 -19.63 -11.46
CA ASN A 514 18.86 -20.94 -10.84
C ASN A 514 19.64 -21.91 -11.78
N PRO A 515 20.74 -22.54 -11.31
CA PRO A 515 21.55 -23.44 -12.14
C PRO A 515 20.75 -24.58 -12.78
N GLU A 516 19.69 -25.03 -12.11
CA GLU A 516 18.81 -26.10 -12.58
C GLU A 516 17.68 -25.61 -13.51
N ALA A 517 17.47 -24.29 -13.63
CA ALA A 517 16.47 -23.72 -14.52
C ALA A 517 16.88 -23.86 -15.98
N LYS A 518 16.50 -24.97 -16.62
CA LYS A 518 16.82 -25.25 -18.03
C LYS A 518 16.03 -24.40 -19.01
N GLY A 519 14.84 -23.93 -18.62
CA GLY A 519 13.97 -23.16 -19.50
C GLY A 519 13.51 -23.94 -20.73
N PHE A 520 13.08 -23.20 -21.74
CA PHE A 520 12.78 -23.71 -23.09
C PHE A 520 13.26 -22.72 -24.15
N LEU A 521 13.56 -23.22 -25.34
CA LEU A 521 14.14 -22.44 -26.44
C LEU A 521 13.07 -21.65 -27.21
N PRO A 522 13.46 -20.59 -27.94
CA PRO A 522 12.54 -19.86 -28.79
C PRO A 522 11.88 -20.76 -29.83
N GLY A 523 10.54 -20.69 -29.93
CA GLY A 523 9.75 -21.53 -30.84
C GLY A 523 9.21 -22.82 -30.21
N GLU A 524 9.74 -23.25 -29.05
CA GLU A 524 9.13 -24.33 -28.28
C GLU A 524 7.83 -23.86 -27.62
N GLN A 525 6.84 -24.75 -27.53
CA GLN A 525 5.50 -24.46 -26.99
C GLN A 525 5.14 -25.47 -25.89
N PRO A 526 5.74 -25.35 -24.69
CA PRO A 526 5.45 -26.26 -23.60
C PRO A 526 3.99 -26.12 -23.14
N THR A 527 3.39 -27.25 -22.73
CA THR A 527 2.03 -27.27 -22.18
C THR A 527 1.97 -26.49 -20.85
N PRO A 528 0.78 -26.07 -20.39
CA PRO A 528 0.62 -25.43 -19.09
C PRO A 528 1.22 -26.24 -17.93
N GLU A 529 1.10 -27.57 -17.97
CA GLU A 529 1.66 -28.48 -16.96
C GLU A 529 3.18 -28.51 -17.01
N GLN A 530 3.76 -28.52 -18.21
CA GLN A 530 5.22 -28.43 -18.38
C GLN A 530 5.75 -27.09 -17.87
N LYS A 531 5.05 -25.98 -18.16
CA LYS A 531 5.38 -24.65 -17.64
C LYS A 531 5.29 -24.59 -16.11
N ALA A 532 4.26 -25.20 -15.52
CA ALA A 532 4.07 -25.27 -14.08
C ALA A 532 5.12 -26.14 -13.37
N ALA A 533 5.67 -27.14 -14.06
CA ALA A 533 6.72 -28.03 -13.54
C ALA A 533 8.14 -27.50 -13.75
N MET A 534 8.32 -26.32 -14.37
CA MET A 534 9.64 -25.73 -14.58
C MET A 534 10.32 -25.40 -13.26
N VAL A 535 11.64 -25.61 -13.21
CA VAL A 535 12.47 -25.11 -12.11
C VAL A 535 12.45 -23.59 -12.13
N VAL A 536 12.07 -23.01 -10.99
CA VAL A 536 11.86 -21.58 -10.84
C VAL A 536 13.16 -20.87 -10.45
N THR A 537 13.36 -19.67 -10.99
CA THR A 537 14.33 -18.70 -10.49
C THR A 537 13.59 -17.60 -9.71
N ASP A 538 13.78 -17.57 -8.39
CA ASP A 538 13.23 -16.48 -7.57
C ASP A 538 14.03 -15.19 -7.79
N ILE A 539 13.37 -14.13 -8.27
CA ILE A 539 13.93 -12.79 -8.39
C ILE A 539 14.01 -12.12 -7.02
N THR A 540 13.00 -12.31 -6.19
CA THR A 540 13.02 -11.93 -4.78
C THR A 540 12.50 -13.09 -3.95
N ARG A 541 13.14 -13.38 -2.82
CA ARG A 541 12.72 -14.44 -1.88
C ARG A 541 12.88 -13.97 -0.44
N PRO A 542 11.88 -14.17 0.44
CA PRO A 542 12.03 -13.84 1.85
C PRO A 542 13.05 -14.77 2.50
N VAL A 543 13.85 -14.21 3.41
CA VAL A 543 14.80 -14.96 4.22
C VAL A 543 14.17 -15.22 5.57
N GLY A 544 14.23 -16.47 6.00
CA GLY A 544 13.80 -16.88 7.33
C GLY A 544 13.73 -18.39 7.44
N ALA A 545 13.62 -18.87 8.67
CA ALA A 545 13.55 -20.31 8.96
C ALA A 545 12.76 -20.56 10.25
N LEU A 546 12.28 -21.79 10.44
CA LEU A 546 11.56 -22.19 11.66
C LEU A 546 12.39 -22.04 12.94
N ASP A 547 13.71 -22.19 12.87
CA ASP A 547 14.62 -22.11 14.01
C ASP A 547 15.24 -20.71 14.21
N ASP A 548 15.02 -19.77 13.29
CA ASP A 548 15.47 -18.38 13.42
C ASP A 548 14.52 -17.59 14.35
N PRO A 549 14.98 -17.15 15.54
CA PRO A 549 14.14 -16.44 16.51
C PRO A 549 13.62 -15.09 16.02
N HIS A 550 14.22 -14.51 14.98
CA HIS A 550 13.76 -13.25 14.39
C HIS A 550 12.74 -13.43 13.27
N SER A 551 12.56 -14.65 12.78
CA SER A 551 11.63 -14.92 11.69
C SER A 551 10.18 -14.95 12.20
N LYS A 552 9.26 -14.30 11.49
CA LYS A 552 7.80 -14.47 11.66
C LYS A 552 7.18 -15.07 10.40
N ILE A 553 6.12 -15.85 10.55
CA ILE A 553 5.28 -16.31 9.45
C ILE A 553 4.58 -15.09 8.85
N THR A 554 4.87 -14.79 7.59
CA THR A 554 4.48 -13.55 6.93
C THR A 554 3.77 -13.83 5.60
N PRO A 555 2.70 -13.11 5.24
CA PRO A 555 1.95 -13.31 4.00
C PRO A 555 2.60 -12.60 2.79
N PHE A 556 2.62 -13.29 1.66
CA PHE A 556 3.14 -12.78 0.39
C PHE A 556 2.22 -13.11 -0.78
N LYS A 557 2.13 -12.18 -1.74
CA LYS A 557 1.77 -12.47 -3.13
C LYS A 557 3.00 -13.03 -3.84
N ILE A 558 2.82 -14.11 -4.58
CA ILE A 558 3.79 -14.53 -5.59
C ILE A 558 3.33 -13.99 -6.93
N MET A 559 4.12 -13.09 -7.52
CA MET A 559 4.04 -12.84 -8.95
C MET A 559 4.88 -13.91 -9.63
N ALA A 560 4.24 -14.82 -10.34
CA ALA A 560 4.91 -15.85 -11.11
C ALA A 560 4.93 -15.47 -12.60
N GLY A 561 5.79 -16.07 -13.39
CA GLY A 561 5.84 -15.78 -14.81
C GLY A 561 6.94 -16.48 -15.56
N ILE A 562 6.99 -16.21 -16.86
CA ILE A 562 8.05 -16.67 -17.76
C ILE A 562 8.67 -15.45 -18.41
N GLN A 563 9.99 -15.34 -18.32
CA GLN A 563 10.73 -14.19 -18.85
C GLN A 563 12.06 -14.63 -19.48
N PRO A 564 12.72 -13.76 -20.26
CA PRO A 564 13.88 -14.15 -21.04
C PRO A 564 15.16 -14.17 -20.18
N ALA A 565 16.03 -15.14 -20.48
CA ALA A 565 17.38 -15.27 -19.94
C ALA A 565 18.38 -15.58 -21.05
N ASP A 566 19.64 -15.18 -20.86
CA ASP A 566 20.72 -15.52 -21.77
C ASP A 566 21.03 -17.02 -21.65
N ALA A 567 21.04 -17.74 -22.77
CA ALA A 567 21.20 -19.19 -22.77
C ALA A 567 22.62 -19.63 -22.37
N LYS A 568 23.64 -18.80 -22.61
CA LYS A 568 25.05 -19.11 -22.30
C LYS A 568 25.52 -18.44 -21.01
N HIS A 569 25.25 -17.15 -20.85
CA HIS A 569 25.68 -16.41 -19.66
C HIS A 569 24.81 -16.67 -18.43
N ARG A 570 23.60 -17.22 -18.62
CA ARG A 570 22.72 -17.70 -17.54
C ARG A 570 22.30 -16.61 -16.55
N TYR A 571 22.01 -15.40 -17.02
CA TYR A 571 21.31 -14.36 -16.26
C TYR A 571 20.06 -13.88 -17.01
N LEU A 572 19.15 -13.21 -16.29
CA LEU A 572 17.93 -12.63 -16.89
C LEU A 572 18.28 -11.50 -17.85
N LEU A 573 17.58 -11.42 -18.98
CA LEU A 573 17.83 -10.41 -20.01
C LEU A 573 17.06 -9.12 -19.76
N VAL A 574 17.67 -8.01 -20.19
CA VAL A 574 17.05 -6.68 -20.29
C VAL A 574 16.63 -6.45 -21.74
N PRO A 575 15.33 -6.49 -22.07
CA PRO A 575 14.88 -6.15 -23.41
C PRO A 575 14.64 -4.65 -23.57
N HIS A 576 14.96 -4.16 -24.76
CA HIS A 576 14.46 -2.89 -25.27
C HIS A 576 13.02 -3.04 -25.78
N LEU A 577 12.07 -2.53 -25.01
CA LEU A 577 10.63 -2.67 -25.27
C LEU A 577 10.04 -1.41 -25.89
N PHE A 578 10.44 -0.23 -25.42
CA PHE A 578 9.87 1.06 -25.82
C PHE A 578 10.78 1.82 -26.80
N PRO A 579 10.30 2.24 -27.98
CA PRO A 579 11.15 2.89 -28.96
C PRO A 579 11.64 4.28 -28.50
N TYR A 580 12.90 4.61 -28.78
CA TYR A 580 13.43 5.96 -28.55
C TYR A 580 12.78 7.02 -29.44
N GLY A 581 12.25 6.60 -30.58
CA GLY A 581 11.59 7.48 -31.54
C GLY A 581 10.87 6.72 -32.66
N LYS A 582 10.26 7.48 -33.57
CA LYS A 582 9.43 6.92 -34.66
C LYS A 582 10.17 6.01 -35.63
N GLU A 583 11.50 6.03 -35.65
CA GLU A 583 12.32 5.18 -36.54
C GLU A 583 12.96 3.97 -35.83
N ASP A 584 12.97 3.95 -34.49
CA ASP A 584 13.56 2.85 -33.74
C ASP A 584 12.72 1.57 -33.83
N THR A 585 13.15 0.62 -34.67
CA THR A 585 12.54 -0.71 -34.82
C THR A 585 13.22 -1.76 -33.94
N SER A 586 14.30 -1.41 -33.22
CA SER A 586 14.94 -2.35 -32.29
C SER A 586 14.09 -2.63 -31.05
N ALA A 587 13.18 -1.69 -30.71
CA ALA A 587 12.21 -1.86 -29.64
C ALA A 587 11.16 -2.93 -29.98
N PHE A 588 10.96 -3.90 -29.06
CA PHE A 588 10.04 -5.02 -29.28
C PHE A 588 8.59 -4.59 -29.59
N TRP A 589 8.07 -3.55 -28.91
CA TRP A 589 6.69 -3.08 -29.14
C TRP A 589 6.48 -2.40 -30.49
N LYS A 590 7.54 -2.27 -31.30
CA LYS A 590 7.46 -1.74 -32.66
C LYS A 590 7.96 -2.74 -33.69
N GLY A 591 9.17 -3.27 -33.52
CA GLY A 591 9.78 -4.21 -34.46
C GLY A 591 9.35 -5.66 -34.30
N THR A 592 8.79 -6.06 -33.15
CA THR A 592 8.43 -7.45 -32.83
C THR A 592 9.59 -8.45 -32.96
N ASP A 593 10.84 -8.00 -32.78
CA ASP A 593 12.05 -8.83 -32.84
C ASP A 593 12.72 -8.88 -31.46
N TRP A 594 12.70 -10.07 -30.83
CA TRP A 594 13.33 -10.30 -29.54
C TRP A 594 14.86 -10.20 -29.59
N GLN A 595 15.49 -10.64 -30.69
CA GLN A 595 16.95 -10.59 -30.82
C GLN A 595 17.44 -9.14 -30.86
N ALA A 596 16.78 -8.30 -31.66
CA ALA A 596 17.07 -6.87 -31.71
C ALA A 596 16.85 -6.19 -30.35
N ALA A 597 15.73 -6.53 -29.68
CA ALA A 597 15.39 -5.98 -28.37
C ALA A 597 16.42 -6.35 -27.28
N PHE A 598 16.87 -7.60 -27.22
CA PHE A 598 17.88 -8.02 -26.25
C PHE A 598 19.25 -7.41 -26.55
N LYS A 599 19.64 -7.33 -27.82
CA LYS A 599 20.92 -6.72 -28.20
C LYS A 599 21.00 -5.27 -27.73
N GLU A 600 19.97 -4.47 -28.00
CA GLU A 600 19.94 -3.06 -27.58
C GLU A 600 19.84 -2.92 -26.05
N GLY A 601 18.90 -3.64 -25.42
CA GLY A 601 18.68 -3.53 -23.98
C GLY A 601 19.89 -3.98 -23.14
N MET A 602 20.57 -5.05 -23.56
CA MET A 602 21.78 -5.54 -22.88
C MET A 602 22.98 -4.62 -23.10
N ALA A 603 23.11 -4.00 -24.28
CA ALA A 603 24.11 -2.97 -24.52
C ALA A 603 23.91 -1.76 -23.58
N LYS A 604 22.65 -1.31 -23.39
CA LYS A 604 22.33 -0.25 -22.41
C LYS A 604 22.56 -0.66 -20.97
N ALA A 605 22.35 -1.94 -20.65
CA ALA A 605 22.66 -2.52 -19.35
C ALA A 605 24.16 -2.72 -19.09
N ASN A 606 25.02 -2.51 -20.11
CA ASN A 606 26.45 -2.77 -20.07
C ASN A 606 26.78 -4.22 -19.65
N LEU A 607 25.97 -5.18 -20.15
CA LEU A 607 26.17 -6.61 -19.96
C LEU A 607 26.27 -7.31 -21.32
N PRO A 608 27.10 -8.35 -21.45
CA PRO A 608 27.21 -9.08 -22.70
C PRO A 608 25.88 -9.76 -23.06
N TYR A 609 25.65 -9.95 -24.35
CA TYR A 609 24.57 -10.80 -24.84
C TYR A 609 25.19 -11.85 -25.76
N SER A 610 24.92 -13.13 -25.48
CA SER A 610 25.55 -14.23 -26.21
C SER A 610 25.01 -14.43 -27.63
N GLY A 611 23.89 -13.76 -27.96
CA GLY A 611 23.12 -14.00 -29.19
C GLY A 611 22.08 -15.11 -29.05
N GLU A 612 22.09 -15.84 -27.94
CA GLU A 612 21.17 -16.95 -27.66
C GLU A 612 20.39 -16.68 -26.37
N TYR A 613 19.08 -16.89 -26.43
CA TYR A 613 18.19 -16.70 -25.28
C TYR A 613 17.27 -17.90 -25.09
N MET A 614 16.74 -18.00 -23.87
CA MET A 614 15.79 -19.01 -23.45
C MET A 614 14.73 -18.38 -22.55
N TRP A 615 13.61 -19.08 -22.39
CA TRP A 615 12.51 -18.65 -21.52
C TRP A 615 12.56 -19.42 -20.20
N VAL A 616 12.57 -18.69 -19.09
CA VAL A 616 12.68 -19.27 -17.74
C VAL A 616 11.50 -18.90 -16.86
N ALA A 617 11.09 -19.84 -16.01
CA ALA A 617 10.11 -19.58 -14.97
C ALA A 617 10.74 -18.74 -13.85
N THR A 618 10.01 -17.71 -13.42
CA THR A 618 10.45 -16.80 -12.37
C THR A 618 9.34 -16.49 -11.38
N ASN A 619 9.75 -16.27 -10.14
CA ASN A 619 8.86 -15.81 -9.08
C ASN A 619 9.39 -14.52 -8.46
N MET A 620 8.48 -13.70 -7.97
CA MET A 620 8.81 -12.52 -7.18
C MET A 620 7.86 -12.45 -5.99
N TYR A 621 8.41 -12.42 -4.78
CA TYR A 621 7.65 -12.36 -3.53
C TYR A 621 7.39 -10.89 -3.15
N TRP A 622 6.11 -10.57 -2.99
CA TRP A 622 5.60 -9.26 -2.60
C TRP A 622 4.88 -9.38 -1.27
N ARG A 623 5.43 -8.77 -0.21
CA ARG A 623 4.78 -8.81 1.11
C ARG A 623 3.47 -8.03 1.04
N ILE A 624 2.48 -8.52 1.76
CA ILE A 624 1.17 -7.89 1.90
C ILE A 624 1.18 -7.02 3.17
N GLU A 625 0.93 -5.73 3.00
CA GLU A 625 1.10 -4.69 4.03
C GLU A 625 -0.17 -3.84 4.23
N HIS A 626 -0.96 -3.66 3.18
CA HIS A 626 -2.19 -2.89 3.13
C HIS A 626 -3.41 -3.80 3.00
N GLU A 627 -4.57 -3.20 2.76
CA GLU A 627 -5.85 -3.89 2.72
C GLU A 627 -6.07 -4.66 4.04
N VAL A 628 -5.80 -4.02 5.17
CA VAL A 628 -6.00 -4.62 6.49
C VAL A 628 -7.50 -4.66 6.78
N MET A 629 -8.03 -5.83 7.14
CA MET A 629 -9.45 -5.99 7.44
C MET A 629 -9.80 -5.54 8.87
N PRO A 630 -11.07 -5.17 9.12
CA PRO A 630 -11.59 -5.05 10.48
C PRO A 630 -11.29 -6.31 11.32
N LYS A 631 -11.10 -6.12 12.63
CA LYS A 631 -10.70 -7.20 13.55
C LYS A 631 -11.66 -8.39 13.55
N GLU A 632 -12.94 -8.14 13.25
CA GLU A 632 -13.99 -9.16 13.16
C GLU A 632 -13.77 -10.15 12.02
N HIS A 633 -12.93 -9.79 11.04
CA HIS A 633 -12.59 -10.60 9.87
C HIS A 633 -11.14 -11.08 9.87
N ALA A 634 -10.45 -11.01 11.01
CA ALA A 634 -9.15 -11.67 11.16
C ALA A 634 -9.31 -13.20 11.09
N LEU A 635 -8.26 -13.94 10.72
CA LEU A 635 -8.30 -15.41 10.73
C LEU A 635 -8.68 -15.96 12.11
N SER A 636 -9.60 -16.93 12.12
CA SER A 636 -9.96 -17.70 13.30
C SER A 636 -8.95 -18.81 13.58
N CYS A 637 -9.06 -19.44 14.75
CA CYS A 637 -8.20 -20.55 15.12
C CYS A 637 -8.35 -21.73 14.14
N VAL A 638 -9.61 -22.11 13.81
CA VAL A 638 -9.91 -23.26 12.93
C VAL A 638 -9.41 -23.04 11.50
N GLN A 639 -9.36 -21.80 11.03
CA GLN A 639 -8.85 -21.50 9.69
C GLN A 639 -7.37 -21.91 9.56
N CYS A 640 -6.55 -21.67 10.58
CA CYS A 640 -5.15 -22.14 10.59
C CYS A 640 -5.02 -23.59 11.08
N HIS A 641 -5.76 -23.95 12.13
CA HIS A 641 -5.62 -25.21 12.85
C HIS A 641 -6.81 -26.14 12.57
N GLU A 642 -6.70 -26.94 11.50
CA GLU A 642 -7.73 -27.95 11.16
C GLU A 642 -7.99 -28.92 12.32
N SER A 643 -7.01 -29.15 13.20
CA SER A 643 -7.17 -30.01 14.38
C SER A 643 -8.21 -29.53 15.39
N LEU A 644 -8.62 -28.26 15.34
CA LEU A 644 -9.67 -27.71 16.20
C LEU A 644 -11.08 -27.88 15.64
N LYS A 645 -11.20 -28.30 14.37
CA LYS A 645 -12.50 -28.41 13.70
C LYS A 645 -13.34 -29.52 14.33
N GLY A 646 -14.52 -29.16 14.80
CA GLY A 646 -15.45 -30.10 15.44
C GLY A 646 -15.14 -30.44 16.90
N GLU A 647 -14.06 -29.87 17.46
CA GLU A 647 -13.74 -30.01 18.88
C GLU A 647 -14.74 -29.23 19.75
N ARG A 648 -15.14 -29.83 20.87
CA ARG A 648 -16.12 -29.22 21.81
C ARG A 648 -15.46 -28.42 22.91
N THR A 649 -14.22 -28.76 23.22
CA THR A 649 -13.33 -28.10 24.18
C THR A 649 -11.89 -28.27 23.70
N CYS A 650 -10.98 -27.41 24.14
CA CYS A 650 -9.56 -27.68 24.05
C CYS A 650 -9.03 -27.94 25.47
N ASP A 651 -9.19 -29.17 25.98
CA ASP A 651 -8.74 -29.57 27.32
C ASP A 651 -7.21 -29.40 27.54
N ARG A 652 -6.47 -29.09 26.46
CA ARG A 652 -5.03 -28.80 26.47
C ARG A 652 -4.69 -27.32 26.76
N CYS A 653 -5.63 -26.39 26.49
CA CYS A 653 -5.41 -24.94 26.64
C CYS A 653 -6.49 -24.23 27.48
N HIS A 654 -7.70 -24.79 27.58
CA HIS A 654 -8.80 -24.28 28.38
C HIS A 654 -9.24 -25.36 29.39
N GLN A 655 -9.55 -24.93 30.61
CA GLN A 655 -10.33 -25.78 31.51
C GLN A 655 -11.72 -25.96 30.89
N ASP A 656 -12.34 -27.14 31.08
CA ASP A 656 -13.71 -27.47 30.67
C ASP A 656 -14.73 -26.60 31.45
N SER A 657 -14.71 -25.30 31.17
CA SER A 657 -15.60 -24.31 31.74
C SER A 657 -16.86 -24.26 30.88
N ARG A 658 -18.00 -24.57 31.50
CA ARG A 658 -19.32 -24.49 30.86
C ARG A 658 -19.72 -23.06 30.47
N GLU A 659 -18.95 -22.05 30.88
CA GLU A 659 -19.19 -20.65 30.55
C GLU A 659 -18.53 -20.22 29.23
N VAL A 660 -17.54 -20.97 28.73
CA VAL A 660 -16.83 -20.65 27.48
C VAL A 660 -17.43 -21.47 26.34
N LYS A 661 -18.07 -20.78 25.39
CA LYS A 661 -18.55 -21.39 24.16
C LYS A 661 -17.40 -21.60 23.19
N PHE A 662 -16.65 -22.68 23.39
CA PHE A 662 -15.42 -22.97 22.65
C PHE A 662 -15.59 -22.96 21.13
N ARG A 663 -16.69 -23.52 20.63
CA ARG A 663 -16.98 -23.51 19.18
C ARG A 663 -17.09 -22.10 18.62
N GLU A 664 -17.84 -21.22 19.28
CA GLU A 664 -17.97 -19.82 18.87
C GLU A 664 -16.59 -19.14 18.88
N LEU A 665 -15.78 -19.40 19.90
CA LEU A 665 -14.43 -18.83 20.05
C LEU A 665 -13.48 -19.20 18.89
N VAL A 666 -13.43 -20.47 18.49
CA VAL A 666 -12.44 -20.96 17.51
C VAL A 666 -12.88 -20.80 16.06
N GLU A 667 -14.19 -20.65 15.82
CA GLU A 667 -14.77 -20.45 14.49
C GLU A 667 -14.95 -18.95 14.15
N GLN A 668 -15.02 -18.06 15.15
CA GLN A 668 -15.15 -16.62 14.93
C GLN A 668 -13.90 -16.03 14.27
N GLY A 669 -14.04 -15.61 13.01
CA GLY A 669 -13.00 -14.94 12.23
C GLY A 669 -13.46 -14.60 10.83
N ALA A 670 -12.57 -14.70 9.84
CA ALA A 670 -12.85 -14.32 8.46
C ALA A 670 -14.03 -15.12 7.89
N ASP A 671 -15.15 -14.45 7.66
CA ASP A 671 -16.36 -15.02 7.07
C ASP A 671 -16.31 -14.88 5.54
N PHE A 672 -15.86 -15.95 4.88
CA PHE A 672 -15.79 -15.99 3.42
C PHE A 672 -17.17 -16.10 2.76
N GLU A 673 -18.20 -16.57 3.46
CA GLU A 673 -19.57 -16.54 2.93
C GLU A 673 -20.09 -15.11 2.87
N LEU A 674 -19.85 -14.32 3.93
CA LEU A 674 -20.16 -12.89 3.93
C LEU A 674 -19.38 -12.14 2.86
N LEU A 675 -18.07 -12.38 2.73
CA LEU A 675 -17.27 -11.75 1.68
C LEU A 675 -17.76 -12.11 0.28
N LYS A 676 -18.17 -13.36 0.04
CA LYS A 676 -18.83 -13.78 -1.21
C LYS A 676 -20.15 -13.01 -1.43
N MET A 677 -20.99 -12.88 -0.40
CA MET A 677 -22.23 -12.09 -0.48
C MET A 677 -21.95 -10.61 -0.79
N MET A 678 -20.81 -10.09 -0.35
CA MET A 678 -20.31 -8.75 -0.70
C MET A 678 -19.66 -8.68 -2.11
N GLY A 679 -19.68 -9.78 -2.87
CA GLY A 679 -19.20 -9.84 -4.26
C GLY A 679 -17.73 -10.21 -4.43
N ARG A 680 -17.05 -10.68 -3.38
CA ARG A 680 -15.62 -11.06 -3.45
C ARG A 680 -15.42 -12.48 -4.01
N ASP A 681 -14.34 -12.67 -4.76
CA ASP A 681 -13.96 -13.98 -5.33
C ASP A 681 -13.29 -14.91 -4.31
N VAL A 682 -14.06 -15.34 -3.31
CA VAL A 682 -13.59 -16.17 -2.19
C VAL A 682 -14.30 -17.53 -2.11
N ASP A 683 -14.98 -17.94 -3.18
CA ASP A 683 -15.72 -19.20 -3.25
C ASP A 683 -14.87 -20.41 -2.89
N ASP A 684 -13.62 -20.42 -3.33
CA ASP A 684 -12.65 -21.48 -3.07
C ASP A 684 -12.13 -21.50 -1.62
N LEU A 685 -12.46 -20.48 -0.82
CA LEU A 685 -11.99 -20.31 0.55
C LEU A 685 -13.08 -20.63 1.59
N ILE A 686 -14.34 -20.79 1.18
CA ILE A 686 -15.45 -21.13 2.08
C ILE A 686 -15.20 -22.50 2.71
N GLY A 687 -15.23 -22.55 4.05
CA GLY A 687 -14.94 -23.76 4.83
C GLY A 687 -13.49 -24.23 4.76
N SER A 688 -12.60 -23.44 4.12
CA SER A 688 -11.19 -23.78 4.04
C SER A 688 -10.51 -23.66 5.40
N THR A 689 -9.66 -24.63 5.65
CA THR A 689 -8.80 -24.75 6.82
C THR A 689 -7.38 -25.07 6.33
N ASP A 690 -6.40 -25.18 7.23
CA ASP A 690 -4.98 -25.26 6.86
C ASP A 690 -4.55 -24.04 6.02
N TYR A 691 -5.00 -22.86 6.47
CA TYR A 691 -4.67 -21.61 5.80
C TYR A 691 -3.16 -21.39 5.73
N ILE A 692 -2.45 -21.85 6.76
CA ILE A 692 -0.99 -21.90 6.85
C ILE A 692 -0.54 -23.35 6.69
N ASP A 693 0.11 -23.66 5.56
CA ASP A 693 0.70 -24.98 5.32
C ASP A 693 1.93 -25.18 6.23
N PHE A 694 1.68 -25.66 7.45
CA PHE A 694 2.69 -25.79 8.48
C PHE A 694 3.82 -26.74 8.08
N ARG A 695 3.53 -27.77 7.27
CA ARG A 695 4.54 -28.71 6.79
C ARG A 695 5.54 -28.03 5.86
N LYS A 696 5.08 -27.17 4.94
CA LYS A 696 5.99 -26.36 4.11
C LYS A 696 6.82 -25.37 4.91
N LEU A 697 6.34 -24.96 6.08
CA LEU A 697 7.09 -24.12 7.02
C LEU A 697 8.05 -24.91 7.94
N GLY A 698 8.16 -26.24 7.75
CA GLY A 698 9.08 -27.09 8.50
C GLY A 698 8.52 -27.67 9.81
N TYR A 699 7.26 -27.44 10.13
CA TYR A 699 6.61 -28.14 11.25
C TYR A 699 6.29 -29.59 10.88
N LYS A 700 6.19 -30.47 11.88
CA LYS A 700 5.76 -31.87 11.67
C LYS A 700 4.30 -31.98 11.21
N GLY A 701 3.49 -30.98 11.52
CA GLY A 701 2.07 -30.86 11.23
C GLY A 701 1.53 -29.65 11.99
N ASP A 702 0.23 -29.68 12.30
CA ASP A 702 -0.40 -28.64 13.11
C ASP A 702 0.35 -28.45 14.46
N PRO A 703 0.88 -27.23 14.75
CA PRO A 703 1.59 -26.95 15.99
C PRO A 703 0.79 -27.19 17.26
N ILE A 704 -0.54 -27.17 17.21
CA ILE A 704 -1.40 -27.53 18.37
C ILE A 704 -1.23 -29.01 18.73
N VAL A 705 -1.01 -29.87 17.74
CA VAL A 705 -0.85 -31.32 17.93
C VAL A 705 0.61 -31.69 18.20
N TYR A 706 1.53 -31.14 17.42
CA TYR A 706 2.94 -31.57 17.41
C TYR A 706 3.88 -30.67 18.24
N GLY A 707 3.36 -29.56 18.76
CA GLY A 707 4.17 -28.49 19.35
C GLY A 707 4.80 -27.60 18.27
N GLY A 708 4.97 -26.33 18.61
CA GLY A 708 5.62 -25.34 17.74
C GLY A 708 6.81 -24.67 18.40
N ARG A 709 7.09 -23.42 17.99
CA ARG A 709 8.08 -22.57 18.69
C ARG A 709 7.70 -22.32 20.15
N PHE A 710 6.42 -22.37 20.46
CA PHE A 710 5.93 -22.38 21.83
C PHE A 710 6.29 -23.71 22.52
N LYS A 711 7.44 -23.73 23.20
CA LYS A 711 7.91 -24.90 23.97
C LYS A 711 7.11 -25.15 25.25
N LYS A 712 6.33 -24.15 25.70
CA LYS A 712 5.39 -24.23 26.82
C LYS A 712 4.14 -23.43 26.46
N LEU A 713 2.99 -24.08 26.52
CA LEU A 713 1.71 -23.36 26.57
C LEU A 713 1.61 -22.62 27.92
N PRO A 714 0.88 -21.49 28.00
CA PRO A 714 0.79 -20.65 29.21
C PRO A 714 0.40 -21.39 30.50
N LEU A 715 -0.20 -22.57 30.38
CA LEU A 715 -0.66 -23.38 31.52
C LEU A 715 0.31 -24.51 31.94
N GLY A 716 1.56 -24.49 31.48
CA GLY A 716 2.63 -25.30 32.06
C GLY A 716 2.63 -26.80 31.73
N TYR A 717 1.75 -27.28 30.84
CA TYR A 717 1.88 -28.62 30.29
C TYR A 717 3.05 -28.65 29.30
N GLY A 718 4.21 -29.08 29.80
CA GLY A 718 5.26 -29.58 28.93
C GLY A 718 4.73 -30.78 28.15
N LEU A 719 5.24 -31.00 26.94
CA LEU A 719 5.14 -32.29 26.27
C LEU A 719 5.80 -33.33 27.18
N THR A 720 5.04 -33.96 28.07
CA THR A 720 5.46 -35.22 28.65
C THR A 720 5.60 -36.17 27.49
N LYS A 721 6.85 -36.44 27.09
CA LYS A 721 7.18 -37.58 26.23
C LYS A 721 6.48 -38.80 26.82
N LYS A 722 5.47 -39.32 26.13
CA LYS A 722 5.15 -40.73 26.16
C LYS A 722 5.60 -41.31 24.83
#